data_AF-A0A7V9L1Q4-F1
#
_entry.id   AF-A0A7V9L1Q4-F1
#
_cell.length_a   1.000
_cell.length_b   1.000
_cell.length_c   1.000
_cell.angle_alpha   90.00
_cell.angle_beta   90.00
_cell.angle_gamma   90.00
#
_symmetry.space_group_name_H-M   'P 1'
#
loop_
_entity.id
_entity.type
_entity.pdbx_description
1 polymer ?
#
loop_
_entity_poly.entity_id
_entity_poly.type
_entity_poly.pdbx_seq_one_letter_code
_entity_poly.pdbx_strand_id
1 'polypeptide(L)'
;MRPRWIVPAICIGGLAIVGGIGFGVWSSKTPEDKPAGVARGSASVPPVAKAPVDDTGPMATLVLTLANTTSEASLDGTVEAIIVSSLRRSTILDPVTGSSLRRVASTFGKDVPVDDKLAGLIAQRDGGRVLTVKPSASQRGAKFEIGLTVVDASGTSVFAETAEATSLDAVAPVTARLASSLRVKLGEPVPEAEREQSGMSASLDADREYTLGLATKATGDYASAAAHLERAIAKDAGFALARMNLAIVYSNLGRKTESRAQFQRTLASVDNMGERDRQKFLGDYYRQVTEEYERAIAHYTQLLAKWPKDLPAAANLSLAYFYQGDRQKAVEQGRKAAKLHPKEIIVRDNLASFEIAVGNFERAAEEERAVFAEFPRITVSVYVNTVIAYALMGQRDKALEILAKLKASNPSMAATMSADLAASEGRTREAIQILEDALPADNKTDPDGAETKQAMLAMLHTRRGDAVAARASAARVKNQPYRLLQAALVQLAVGDFKPALATAQKFADDTAPSRRAYGKLIEAEALRLKGKPQQAMIVLQDAIKMADTPLPHILAVRAALDAKRYPEAYSEIQTVLARRGEVALGPVNSSELTALSELTYQLAKVQEGLGSPDAAKSYKSFLDRLHDPEADDPLVADARKH
;
A
#
# COMPACT_ATOMS: atom_id res chain seq x y z
N MET A 1 -6.38 -6.62 -18.55
CA MET A 1 -6.18 -5.84 -17.31
C MET A 1 -7.49 -5.80 -16.49
N ARG A 2 -7.71 -6.69 -15.51
CA ARG A 2 -8.92 -6.77 -14.62
C ARG A 2 -8.76 -5.95 -13.32
N PRO A 3 -9.85 -5.66 -12.58
CA PRO A 3 -10.08 -4.36 -11.97
C PRO A 3 -9.47 -4.20 -10.57
N ARG A 4 -8.52 -3.28 -10.45
CA ARG A 4 -8.01 -2.77 -9.17
C ARG A 4 -9.14 -2.25 -8.28
N TRP A 5 -9.45 -3.00 -7.23
CA TRP A 5 -10.10 -2.46 -6.04
C TRP A 5 -9.06 -1.67 -5.26
N ILE A 6 -9.37 -0.42 -4.91
CA ILE A 6 -8.47 0.42 -4.11
C ILE A 6 -8.45 -0.14 -2.68
N VAL A 7 -7.52 -1.07 -2.45
CA VAL A 7 -6.86 -1.26 -1.15
C VAL A 7 -5.97 -0.04 -0.94
N PRO A 8 -5.83 0.52 0.28
CA PRO A 8 -4.74 1.45 0.53
C PRO A 8 -3.43 0.75 0.15
N ALA A 9 -2.87 1.15 -0.99
CA ALA A 9 -1.51 0.80 -1.33
C ALA A 9 -0.62 1.30 -0.19
N ILE A 10 0.44 0.55 0.13
CA ILE A 10 1.59 1.12 0.81
C ILE A 10 1.91 2.41 0.04
N CYS A 11 1.71 3.55 0.70
CA CYS A 11 1.77 4.86 0.07
C CYS A 11 3.22 5.11 -0.36
N ILE A 12 3.49 4.83 -1.63
CA ILE A 12 4.63 5.41 -2.34
C ILE A 12 4.18 6.79 -2.80
N GLY A 13 4.77 7.82 -2.20
CA GLY A 13 4.51 9.21 -2.55
C GLY A 13 4.87 9.53 -4.01
N GLY A 14 4.11 10.45 -4.59
CA GLY A 14 4.52 11.32 -5.70
C GLY A 14 4.50 10.74 -7.12
N LEU A 15 3.37 10.89 -7.84
CA LEU A 15 3.13 12.02 -8.75
C LEU A 15 1.88 11.76 -9.62
N ALA A 16 0.97 12.72 -9.63
CA ALA A 16 -0.10 12.81 -10.61
C ALA A 16 0.52 13.15 -11.98
N ILE A 17 0.37 12.28 -12.98
CA ILE A 17 0.61 12.66 -14.37
C ILE A 17 -0.72 13.13 -14.95
N VAL A 18 -0.88 14.46 -15.00
CA VAL A 18 -1.86 15.12 -15.87
C VAL A 18 -1.33 15.00 -17.31
N GLY A 19 -1.85 14.02 -18.06
CA GLY A 19 -1.56 13.86 -19.48
C GLY A 19 -2.69 14.42 -20.32
N GLY A 20 -2.61 15.71 -20.65
CA GLY A 20 -3.43 16.34 -21.69
C GLY A 20 -3.11 15.74 -23.06
N ILE A 21 -4.14 15.39 -23.80
CA ILE A 21 -4.06 14.87 -25.17
C ILE A 21 -3.65 16.02 -26.10
N GLY A 22 -2.41 16.01 -26.58
CA GLY A 22 -1.96 16.83 -27.71
C GLY A 22 -1.75 15.94 -28.93
N PHE A 23 -2.67 16.00 -29.89
CA PHE A 23 -2.50 15.39 -31.22
C PHE A 23 -1.38 16.12 -31.97
N GLY A 24 -0.24 15.45 -32.15
CA GLY A 24 0.84 15.89 -33.04
C GLY A 24 1.05 14.85 -34.13
N VAL A 25 0.48 15.10 -35.31
CA VAL A 25 0.74 14.33 -36.52
C VAL A 25 2.15 14.64 -36.98
N TRP A 26 3.06 13.66 -36.99
CA TRP A 26 4.30 13.74 -37.74
C TRP A 26 4.54 12.46 -38.53
N SER A 27 4.40 12.58 -39.84
CA SER A 27 4.78 11.59 -40.83
C SER A 27 6.29 11.59 -40.99
N SER A 28 6.93 10.42 -40.97
CA SER A 28 8.18 10.23 -41.71
C SER A 28 8.16 8.86 -42.39
N LYS A 29 8.55 8.90 -43.66
CA LYS A 29 8.53 7.82 -44.64
C LYS A 29 9.83 7.00 -44.56
N THR A 30 9.67 5.67 -44.66
CA THR A 30 10.48 4.66 -45.41
C THR A 30 11.94 4.40 -44.98
N PRO A 31 12.59 3.26 -45.35
CA PRO A 31 12.21 2.22 -46.35
C PRO A 31 12.14 0.78 -45.78
N GLU A 32 11.21 -0.05 -46.23
CA GLU A 32 11.40 -1.10 -47.26
C GLU A 32 12.63 -2.01 -47.04
N ASP A 33 12.39 -3.16 -46.41
CA ASP A 33 13.14 -4.38 -46.68
C ASP A 33 12.16 -5.55 -46.90
N LYS A 34 12.37 -6.27 -48.00
CA LYS A 34 11.56 -7.41 -48.49
C LYS A 34 11.85 -8.70 -47.71
N PRO A 35 10.93 -9.68 -47.72
CA PRO A 35 10.84 -10.72 -46.72
C PRO A 35 11.64 -11.99 -47.08
N ALA A 36 12.29 -12.60 -46.09
CA ALA A 36 12.74 -13.99 -46.17
C ALA A 36 11.64 -14.90 -45.63
N GLY A 37 11.12 -15.78 -46.50
CA GLY A 37 10.07 -16.73 -46.17
C GLY A 37 10.55 -17.83 -45.24
N VAL A 38 9.73 -18.12 -44.22
CA VAL A 38 9.78 -19.38 -43.48
C VAL A 38 8.35 -19.89 -43.29
N ALA A 39 8.22 -21.21 -43.51
CA ALA A 39 7.01 -21.99 -43.70
C ALA A 39 5.88 -21.76 -42.68
N ARG A 40 4.64 -21.68 -43.20
CA ARG A 40 3.41 -21.83 -42.42
C ARG A 40 3.28 -23.28 -41.95
N GLY A 41 3.77 -23.58 -40.76
CA GLY A 41 3.30 -24.71 -39.97
C GLY A 41 2.08 -24.26 -39.16
N SER A 42 0.90 -24.79 -39.48
CA SER A 42 -0.31 -24.59 -38.70
C SER A 42 -0.20 -25.33 -37.36
N ALA A 43 0.41 -24.70 -36.37
CA ALA A 43 0.29 -25.12 -34.99
C ALA A 43 -1.08 -24.67 -34.49
N SER A 44 -2.04 -25.60 -34.46
CA SER A 44 -3.28 -25.45 -33.73
C SER A 44 -2.95 -25.17 -32.27
N VAL A 45 -3.26 -23.97 -31.79
CA VAL A 45 -3.26 -23.64 -30.37
C VAL A 45 -4.19 -24.64 -29.68
N PRO A 46 -3.71 -25.44 -28.71
CA PRO A 46 -4.59 -26.34 -27.99
C PRO A 46 -5.65 -25.49 -27.25
N PRO A 47 -6.93 -25.91 -27.25
CA PRO A 47 -7.96 -25.17 -26.53
C PRO A 47 -7.55 -25.09 -25.06
N VAL A 48 -7.43 -23.86 -24.55
CA VAL A 48 -7.28 -23.62 -23.12
C VAL A 48 -8.44 -24.32 -22.44
N ALA A 49 -8.15 -25.33 -21.62
CA ALA A 49 -9.17 -26.04 -20.86
C ALA A 49 -9.98 -25.01 -20.06
N LYS A 50 -11.31 -25.00 -20.25
CA LYS A 50 -12.21 -24.19 -19.41
C LYS A 50 -11.91 -24.55 -17.95
N ALA A 51 -11.57 -23.54 -17.16
CA ALA A 51 -11.46 -23.72 -15.72
C ALA A 51 -12.77 -24.35 -15.19
N PRO A 52 -12.71 -25.26 -14.20
CA PRO A 52 -13.92 -25.77 -13.56
C PRO A 52 -14.78 -24.60 -13.07
N VAL A 53 -16.09 -24.68 -13.29
CA VAL A 53 -17.04 -23.67 -12.78
C VAL A 53 -17.01 -23.74 -11.25
N ASP A 54 -16.43 -22.73 -10.60
CA ASP A 54 -16.58 -22.52 -9.15
C ASP A 54 -18.00 -21.99 -8.88
N ASP A 55 -18.96 -22.90 -8.73
CA ASP A 55 -20.38 -22.57 -8.49
C ASP A 55 -20.68 -22.22 -7.01
N THR A 56 -19.64 -22.15 -6.17
CA THR A 56 -19.78 -21.95 -4.72
C THR A 56 -19.53 -20.51 -4.25
N GLY A 57 -19.07 -19.62 -5.14
CA GLY A 57 -18.79 -18.21 -4.83
C GLY A 57 -19.98 -17.26 -5.01
N PRO A 58 -19.87 -16.01 -4.52
CA PRO A 58 -20.88 -14.97 -4.76
C PRO A 58 -21.02 -14.69 -6.25
N MET A 59 -22.25 -14.41 -6.68
CA MET A 59 -22.61 -14.12 -8.06
C MET A 59 -22.12 -12.73 -8.45
N ALA A 60 -21.35 -12.67 -9.54
CA ALA A 60 -20.95 -11.38 -10.11
C ALA A 60 -22.22 -10.60 -10.51
N THR A 61 -22.38 -9.40 -9.98
CA THR A 61 -23.61 -8.62 -10.14
C THR A 61 -23.29 -7.28 -10.78
N LEU A 62 -23.70 -7.10 -12.03
CA LEU A 62 -23.42 -5.90 -12.81
C LEU A 62 -24.60 -4.95 -12.67
N VAL A 63 -24.40 -3.83 -11.98
CA VAL A 63 -25.42 -2.77 -11.87
C VAL A 63 -25.19 -1.77 -12.99
N LEU A 64 -26.07 -1.81 -13.99
CA LEU A 64 -26.02 -0.92 -15.15
C LEU A 64 -26.45 0.51 -14.79
N THR A 65 -26.22 1.43 -15.71
CA THR A 65 -26.65 2.82 -15.59
C THR A 65 -28.18 2.92 -15.49
N LEU A 66 -28.64 3.83 -14.65
CA LEU A 66 -30.05 4.16 -14.45
C LEU A 66 -30.71 4.59 -15.77
N ALA A 67 -31.80 3.93 -16.13
CA ALA A 67 -32.74 4.46 -17.11
C ALA A 67 -33.60 5.55 -16.45
N ASN A 68 -33.11 6.79 -16.48
CA ASN A 68 -33.75 7.93 -15.83
C ASN A 68 -34.60 8.73 -16.83
N THR A 69 -35.92 8.72 -16.64
CA THR A 69 -36.87 9.56 -17.40
C THR A 69 -37.52 10.63 -16.53
N THR A 70 -36.90 10.97 -15.40
CA THR A 70 -37.34 12.03 -14.49
C THR A 70 -36.73 13.39 -14.87
N SER A 71 -37.18 14.48 -14.25
CA SER A 71 -36.46 15.76 -14.33
C SER A 71 -35.25 15.86 -13.39
N GLU A 72 -35.04 14.86 -12.53
CA GLU A 72 -34.06 14.87 -11.45
C GLU A 72 -32.76 14.18 -11.87
N ALA A 73 -31.82 14.96 -12.42
CA ALA A 73 -30.47 14.48 -12.75
C ALA A 73 -29.62 14.13 -11.51
N SER A 74 -30.12 14.38 -10.30
CA SER A 74 -29.51 13.95 -9.03
C SER A 74 -29.60 12.45 -8.80
N LEU A 75 -30.53 11.77 -9.48
CA LEU A 75 -30.71 10.33 -9.39
C LEU A 75 -29.61 9.55 -10.14
N ASP A 76 -29.06 10.14 -11.20
CA ASP A 76 -28.05 9.49 -12.06
C ASP A 76 -26.75 9.21 -11.29
N GLY A 77 -26.34 7.95 -11.24
CA GLY A 77 -25.20 7.46 -10.47
C GLY A 77 -25.51 7.24 -8.98
N THR A 78 -26.40 8.04 -8.40
CA THR A 78 -26.79 7.97 -6.99
C THR A 78 -27.63 6.72 -6.71
N VAL A 79 -28.64 6.44 -7.54
CA VAL A 79 -29.49 5.24 -7.39
C VAL A 79 -28.66 3.97 -7.55
N GLU A 80 -27.75 3.92 -8.53
CA GLU A 80 -26.83 2.80 -8.73
C GLU A 80 -25.91 2.60 -7.53
N ALA A 81 -25.39 3.67 -6.94
CA ALA A 81 -24.55 3.61 -5.75
C ALA A 81 -25.32 3.05 -4.54
N ILE A 82 -26.57 3.47 -4.35
CA ILE A 82 -27.45 2.95 -3.29
C ILE A 82 -27.71 1.46 -3.50
N ILE A 83 -28.03 1.03 -4.72
CA ILE A 83 -28.21 -0.40 -5.06
C ILE A 83 -26.94 -1.17 -4.72
N VAL A 84 -25.76 -0.71 -5.17
CA VAL A 84 -24.49 -1.38 -4.87
C VAL A 84 -24.24 -1.44 -3.37
N SER A 85 -24.48 -0.36 -2.63
CA SER A 85 -24.30 -0.31 -1.17
C SER A 85 -25.21 -1.32 -0.46
N SER A 86 -26.49 -1.36 -0.80
CA SER A 86 -27.45 -2.33 -0.23
C SER A 86 -27.10 -3.77 -0.60
N LEU A 87 -26.70 -4.03 -1.85
CA LEU A 87 -26.35 -5.38 -2.31
C LEU A 87 -25.00 -5.88 -1.75
N ARG A 88 -24.06 -4.99 -1.39
CA ARG A 88 -22.76 -5.38 -0.79
C ARG A 88 -22.87 -6.06 0.56
N ARG A 89 -24.02 -5.88 1.24
CA ARG A 89 -24.36 -6.58 2.48
C ARG A 89 -24.65 -8.06 2.25
N SER A 90 -24.93 -8.45 1.00
CA SER A 90 -25.13 -9.84 0.62
C SER A 90 -23.84 -10.65 0.73
N THR A 91 -23.97 -11.90 1.15
CA THR A 91 -22.87 -12.90 1.09
C THR A 91 -22.86 -13.68 -0.22
N ILE A 92 -23.93 -13.58 -1.03
CA ILE A 92 -24.10 -14.32 -2.29
C ILE A 92 -24.03 -13.43 -3.53
N LEU A 93 -23.92 -12.10 -3.38
CA LEU A 93 -23.78 -11.15 -4.49
C LEU A 93 -22.48 -10.36 -4.38
N ASP A 94 -21.85 -10.07 -5.52
CA ASP A 94 -20.70 -9.19 -5.63
C ASP A 94 -21.00 -8.03 -6.62
N PRO A 95 -21.64 -6.94 -6.14
CA PRO A 95 -22.13 -5.87 -6.99
C PRO A 95 -21.04 -4.87 -7.40
N VAL A 96 -21.03 -4.53 -8.69
CA VAL A 96 -20.16 -3.51 -9.29
C VAL A 96 -20.94 -2.57 -10.20
N THR A 97 -20.56 -1.28 -10.24
CA THR A 97 -21.18 -0.28 -11.11
C THR A 97 -20.15 0.74 -11.64
N GLY A 98 -20.60 1.63 -12.52
CA GLY A 98 -19.88 2.83 -12.95
C GLY A 98 -18.46 2.57 -13.45
N SER A 99 -17.48 3.29 -12.87
CA SER A 99 -16.07 3.17 -13.25
C SER A 99 -15.49 1.78 -12.98
N SER A 100 -15.98 1.06 -11.96
CA SER A 100 -15.54 -0.30 -11.67
C SER A 100 -16.06 -1.28 -12.73
N LEU A 101 -17.32 -1.11 -13.13
CA LEU A 101 -17.93 -1.92 -14.18
C LEU A 101 -17.29 -1.67 -15.56
N ARG A 102 -17.03 -0.41 -15.93
CA ARG A 102 -16.26 -0.07 -17.14
C ARG A 102 -14.87 -0.70 -17.15
N ARG A 103 -14.24 -0.80 -15.99
CA ARG A 103 -12.94 -1.48 -15.84
C ARG A 103 -13.05 -2.97 -16.07
N VAL A 104 -14.11 -3.62 -15.58
CA VAL A 104 -14.42 -5.02 -15.92
C VAL A 104 -14.62 -5.19 -17.43
N ALA A 105 -15.39 -4.30 -18.06
CA ALA A 105 -15.64 -4.31 -19.51
C ALA A 105 -14.34 -4.22 -20.33
N SER A 106 -13.43 -3.31 -19.94
CA SER A 106 -12.13 -3.10 -20.62
C SER A 106 -11.24 -4.35 -20.69
N THR A 107 -11.60 -5.41 -19.96
CA THR A 107 -10.84 -6.66 -19.91
C THR A 107 -11.18 -7.62 -21.01
N PHE A 108 -12.27 -7.36 -21.71
CA PHE A 108 -12.72 -8.08 -22.88
C PHE A 108 -12.34 -7.39 -24.18
N GLY A 109 -11.75 -6.20 -24.11
CA GLY A 109 -11.34 -5.42 -25.28
C GLY A 109 -11.43 -3.92 -25.01
N LYS A 110 -10.94 -3.12 -25.96
CA LYS A 110 -11.24 -1.69 -25.99
C LYS A 110 -12.71 -1.51 -26.41
N ASP A 111 -13.39 -0.54 -25.80
CA ASP A 111 -14.74 -0.11 -26.17
C ASP A 111 -15.85 -1.17 -26.05
N VAL A 112 -15.67 -2.16 -25.18
CA VAL A 112 -16.73 -3.13 -24.85
C VAL A 112 -17.87 -2.39 -24.15
N PRO A 113 -19.10 -2.44 -24.68
CA PRO A 113 -20.24 -1.77 -24.07
C PRO A 113 -20.56 -2.37 -22.70
N VAL A 114 -21.04 -1.51 -21.80
CA VAL A 114 -21.53 -1.92 -20.47
C VAL A 114 -23.02 -2.18 -20.58
N ASP A 115 -23.36 -3.36 -21.10
CA ASP A 115 -24.72 -3.83 -21.34
C ASP A 115 -24.87 -5.33 -20.97
N ASP A 116 -26.01 -5.94 -21.30
CA ASP A 116 -26.28 -7.36 -21.01
C ASP A 116 -25.28 -8.31 -21.66
N LYS A 117 -24.66 -7.93 -22.78
CA LYS A 117 -23.68 -8.77 -23.47
C LYS A 117 -22.43 -8.95 -22.63
N LEU A 118 -22.08 -7.94 -21.82
CA LEU A 118 -20.96 -8.04 -20.89
C LEU A 118 -21.17 -9.16 -19.86
N ALA A 119 -22.39 -9.36 -19.37
CA ALA A 119 -22.68 -10.45 -18.44
C ALA A 119 -22.47 -11.83 -19.09
N GLY A 120 -22.92 -12.00 -20.33
CA GLY A 120 -22.66 -13.21 -21.12
C GLY A 120 -21.16 -13.47 -21.32
N LEU A 121 -20.38 -12.42 -21.63
CA LEU A 121 -18.92 -12.51 -21.77
C LEU A 121 -18.22 -12.91 -20.45
N ILE A 122 -18.67 -12.36 -19.31
CA ILE A 122 -18.14 -12.72 -17.99
C ILE A 122 -18.46 -14.17 -17.67
N ALA A 123 -19.72 -14.60 -17.84
CA ALA A 123 -20.14 -15.97 -17.59
C ALA A 123 -19.37 -16.98 -18.45
N GLN A 124 -19.16 -16.66 -19.74
CA GLN A 124 -18.41 -17.52 -20.65
C GLN A 124 -16.94 -17.69 -20.25
N ARG A 125 -16.32 -16.62 -19.75
CA ARG A 125 -14.88 -16.58 -19.46
C ARG A 125 -14.53 -17.12 -18.08
N ASP A 126 -15.28 -16.72 -17.07
CA ASP A 126 -14.96 -17.02 -15.67
C ASP A 126 -15.71 -18.24 -15.14
N GLY A 127 -16.76 -18.69 -15.86
CA GLY A 127 -17.72 -19.63 -15.31
C GLY A 127 -18.57 -18.99 -14.20
N GLY A 128 -19.77 -19.51 -13.99
CA GLY A 128 -20.62 -19.14 -12.85
C GLY A 128 -21.80 -18.23 -13.19
N ARG A 129 -22.55 -17.90 -12.13
CA ARG A 129 -23.80 -17.13 -12.19
C ARG A 129 -23.51 -15.63 -12.21
N VAL A 130 -23.85 -14.98 -13.31
CA VAL A 130 -23.74 -13.52 -13.47
C VAL A 130 -25.15 -12.94 -13.56
N LEU A 131 -25.41 -11.91 -12.76
CA LEU A 131 -26.65 -11.16 -12.79
C LEU A 131 -26.41 -9.77 -13.35
N THR A 132 -27.34 -9.29 -14.16
CA THR A 132 -27.37 -7.90 -14.63
C THR A 132 -28.56 -7.21 -14.01
N VAL A 133 -28.30 -6.14 -13.26
CA VAL A 133 -29.29 -5.32 -12.59
C VAL A 133 -29.50 -4.05 -13.42
N LYS A 134 -30.75 -3.83 -13.83
CA LYS A 134 -31.22 -2.72 -14.66
C LYS A 134 -32.15 -1.83 -13.85
N PRO A 135 -31.61 -0.75 -13.25
CA PRO A 135 -32.44 0.19 -12.53
C PRO A 135 -33.17 1.14 -13.50
N SER A 136 -34.38 1.55 -13.13
CA SER A 136 -35.15 2.57 -13.83
C SER A 136 -35.77 3.56 -12.85
N ALA A 137 -35.92 4.81 -13.28
CA ALA A 137 -36.64 5.83 -12.53
C ALA A 137 -37.56 6.61 -13.47
N SER A 138 -38.84 6.72 -13.10
CA SER A 138 -39.81 7.57 -13.78
C SER A 138 -40.50 8.49 -12.78
N GLN A 139 -41.10 9.58 -13.25
CA GLN A 139 -41.71 10.59 -12.41
C GLN A 139 -43.14 10.86 -12.84
N ARG A 140 -44.05 10.94 -11.87
CA ARG A 140 -45.45 11.32 -12.08
C ARG A 140 -45.86 12.35 -11.03
N GLY A 141 -45.89 13.62 -11.43
CA GLY A 141 -46.08 14.73 -10.50
C GLY A 141 -44.89 14.82 -9.53
N ALA A 142 -45.17 14.86 -8.22
CA ALA A 142 -44.14 14.90 -7.16
C ALA A 142 -43.60 13.51 -6.76
N LYS A 143 -44.16 12.44 -7.32
CA LYS A 143 -43.82 11.05 -6.98
C LYS A 143 -42.86 10.45 -7.99
N PHE A 144 -42.01 9.57 -7.51
CA PHE A 144 -41.04 8.82 -8.30
C PHE A 144 -41.41 7.34 -8.28
N GLU A 145 -41.28 6.65 -9.40
CA GLU A 145 -41.38 5.20 -9.49
C GLU A 145 -39.99 4.64 -9.78
N ILE A 146 -39.45 3.86 -8.85
CA ILE A 146 -38.15 3.21 -8.97
C ILE A 146 -38.38 1.75 -9.33
N GLY A 147 -37.69 1.27 -10.35
CA GLY A 147 -37.77 -0.11 -10.82
C GLY A 147 -36.43 -0.81 -10.77
N LEU A 148 -36.46 -2.11 -10.48
CA LEU A 148 -35.29 -2.97 -10.50
C LEU A 148 -35.62 -4.23 -11.29
N THR A 149 -35.07 -4.34 -12.50
CA THR A 149 -35.13 -5.56 -13.30
C THR A 149 -33.79 -6.29 -13.24
N VAL A 150 -33.80 -7.59 -12.99
CA VAL A 150 -32.60 -8.41 -12.90
C VAL A 150 -32.72 -9.59 -13.84
N VAL A 151 -31.71 -9.76 -14.70
CA VAL A 151 -31.60 -10.86 -15.64
C VAL A 151 -30.35 -11.69 -15.35
N ASP A 152 -30.39 -12.98 -15.68
CA ASP A 152 -29.20 -13.82 -15.69
C ASP A 152 -28.36 -13.62 -16.98
N ALA A 153 -27.26 -14.35 -17.10
CA ALA A 153 -26.37 -14.28 -18.27
C ALA A 153 -27.02 -14.72 -19.59
N SER A 154 -28.16 -15.41 -19.56
CA SER A 154 -28.94 -15.76 -20.77
C SER A 154 -29.93 -14.67 -21.17
N GLY A 155 -30.12 -13.65 -20.32
CA GLY A 155 -31.14 -12.62 -20.48
C GLY A 155 -32.50 -12.99 -19.88
N THR A 156 -32.61 -14.13 -19.18
CA THR A 156 -33.85 -14.55 -18.53
C THR A 156 -34.08 -13.70 -17.28
N SER A 157 -35.30 -13.19 -17.11
CA SER A 157 -35.68 -12.40 -15.93
C SER A 157 -35.71 -13.26 -14.67
N VAL A 158 -34.94 -12.85 -13.67
CA VAL A 158 -34.84 -13.49 -12.34
C VAL A 158 -35.66 -12.72 -11.30
N PHE A 159 -35.75 -11.40 -11.46
CA PHE A 159 -36.47 -10.50 -10.55
C PHE A 159 -36.91 -9.25 -11.32
N ALA A 160 -38.11 -8.77 -11.04
CA ALA A 160 -38.60 -7.49 -11.56
C ALA A 160 -39.60 -6.93 -10.55
N GLU A 161 -39.29 -5.79 -9.96
CA GLU A 161 -40.16 -5.12 -9.00
C GLU A 161 -40.05 -3.60 -9.17
N THR A 162 -41.16 -2.92 -8.94
CA THR A 162 -41.25 -1.45 -8.95
C THR A 162 -41.86 -0.98 -7.64
N ALA A 163 -41.41 0.18 -7.17
CA ALA A 163 -41.92 0.79 -5.95
C ALA A 163 -42.03 2.31 -6.09
N GLU A 164 -43.10 2.86 -5.51
CA GLU A 164 -43.35 4.30 -5.47
C GLU A 164 -42.59 4.94 -4.31
N ALA A 165 -41.84 6.00 -4.60
CA ALA A 165 -41.29 6.96 -3.65
C ALA A 165 -42.13 8.25 -3.71
N THR A 166 -42.66 8.66 -2.56
CA THR A 166 -43.59 9.79 -2.47
C THR A 166 -42.93 11.16 -2.60
N SER A 167 -41.61 11.22 -2.48
CA SER A 167 -40.77 12.41 -2.62
C SER A 167 -39.36 12.01 -3.04
N LEU A 168 -38.51 13.00 -3.32
CA LEU A 168 -37.10 12.77 -3.63
C LEU A 168 -36.38 12.09 -2.45
N ASP A 169 -36.60 12.55 -1.21
CA ASP A 169 -36.02 11.96 0.00
C ASP A 169 -36.41 10.48 0.21
N ALA A 170 -37.59 10.07 -0.29
CA ALA A 170 -38.05 8.69 -0.20
C ALA A 170 -37.39 7.74 -1.23
N VAL A 171 -36.66 8.26 -2.22
CA VAL A 171 -36.03 7.43 -3.27
C VAL A 171 -34.98 6.50 -2.68
N ALA A 172 -34.14 6.97 -1.75
CA ALA A 172 -33.10 6.16 -1.13
C ALA A 172 -33.64 4.93 -0.36
N PRO A 173 -34.58 5.08 0.59
CA PRO A 173 -35.15 3.93 1.31
C PRO A 173 -35.94 2.98 0.38
N VAL A 174 -36.66 3.52 -0.62
CA VAL A 174 -37.36 2.70 -1.61
C VAL A 174 -36.40 1.88 -2.47
N THR A 175 -35.30 2.49 -2.90
CA THR A 175 -34.24 1.80 -3.67
C THR A 175 -33.59 0.68 -2.84
N ALA A 176 -33.27 0.97 -1.57
CA ALA A 176 -32.74 -0.03 -0.65
C ALA A 176 -33.71 -1.21 -0.43
N ARG A 177 -35.01 -0.92 -0.35
CA ARG A 177 -36.06 -1.95 -0.23
C ARG A 177 -36.08 -2.88 -1.43
N LEU A 178 -36.04 -2.35 -2.66
CA LEU A 178 -35.98 -3.16 -3.87
C LEU A 178 -34.73 -4.06 -3.91
N ALA A 179 -33.57 -3.53 -3.52
CA ALA A 179 -32.34 -4.31 -3.41
C ALA A 179 -32.46 -5.42 -2.34
N SER A 180 -33.12 -5.13 -1.22
CA SER A 180 -33.42 -6.12 -0.17
C SER A 180 -34.40 -7.19 -0.65
N SER A 181 -35.45 -6.83 -1.39
CA SER A 181 -36.38 -7.78 -2.01
C SER A 181 -35.67 -8.73 -2.97
N LEU A 182 -34.69 -8.24 -3.75
CA LEU A 182 -33.84 -9.08 -4.58
C LEU A 182 -33.05 -10.10 -3.75
N ARG A 183 -32.42 -9.67 -2.65
CA ARG A 183 -31.68 -10.59 -1.73
C ARG A 183 -32.60 -11.67 -1.16
N VAL A 184 -33.80 -11.28 -0.70
CA VAL A 184 -34.83 -12.21 -0.20
C VAL A 184 -35.26 -13.19 -1.30
N LYS A 185 -35.48 -12.71 -2.52
CA LYS A 185 -35.82 -13.56 -3.68
C LYS A 185 -34.76 -14.61 -3.97
N LEU A 186 -33.49 -14.26 -3.76
CA LEU A 186 -32.33 -15.14 -3.95
C LEU A 186 -32.05 -16.04 -2.74
N GLY A 187 -32.91 -16.04 -1.73
CA GLY A 187 -32.85 -16.93 -0.57
C GLY A 187 -32.03 -16.40 0.60
N GLU A 188 -31.60 -15.13 0.57
CA GLU A 188 -30.89 -14.51 1.69
C GLU A 188 -31.88 -13.86 2.68
N PRO A 189 -31.84 -14.20 3.97
CA PRO A 189 -32.68 -13.53 4.97
C PRO A 189 -32.22 -12.09 5.16
N VAL A 190 -33.15 -11.13 5.01
CA VAL A 190 -32.90 -9.70 5.28
C VAL A 190 -33.74 -9.25 6.47
N PRO A 191 -33.13 -8.85 7.60
CA PRO A 191 -33.83 -8.32 8.76
C PRO A 191 -34.70 -7.12 8.39
N GLU A 192 -35.88 -7.00 9.00
CA GLU A 192 -36.82 -5.92 8.68
C GLU A 192 -36.21 -4.53 8.89
N ALA A 193 -35.47 -4.35 9.99
CA ALA A 193 -34.75 -3.11 10.29
C ALA A 193 -33.70 -2.72 9.24
N GLU A 194 -33.22 -3.67 8.42
CA GLU A 194 -32.23 -3.44 7.35
C GLU A 194 -32.88 -3.14 6.00
N ARG A 195 -34.15 -3.55 5.77
CA ARG A 195 -34.73 -3.58 4.41
C ARG A 195 -34.69 -2.24 3.69
N GLU A 196 -34.91 -1.15 4.41
CA GLU A 196 -34.92 0.21 3.85
C GLU A 196 -33.60 0.98 4.11
N GLN A 197 -32.60 0.32 4.69
CA GLN A 197 -31.29 0.94 4.92
C GLN A 197 -30.41 0.84 3.68
N SER A 198 -30.12 1.99 3.05
CA SER A 198 -29.12 2.07 1.98
C SER A 198 -27.70 1.78 2.48
N GLY A 199 -27.44 2.03 3.78
CA GLY A 199 -26.09 2.10 4.33
C GLY A 199 -25.31 3.35 3.92
N MET A 200 -25.95 4.25 3.19
CA MET A 200 -25.41 5.54 2.78
C MET A 200 -26.08 6.66 3.60
N SER A 201 -26.13 7.88 3.07
CA SER A 201 -26.78 9.02 3.73
C SER A 201 -28.30 8.96 3.60
N ALA A 202 -29.00 9.67 4.48
CA ALA A 202 -30.41 10.03 4.27
C ALA A 202 -30.56 11.21 3.27
N SER A 203 -29.47 11.94 2.99
CA SER A 203 -29.44 13.04 2.03
C SER A 203 -28.96 12.54 0.66
N LEU A 204 -29.84 12.56 -0.34
CA LEU A 204 -29.46 12.22 -1.72
C LEU A 204 -28.37 13.12 -2.29
N ASP A 205 -28.34 14.39 -1.91
CA ASP A 205 -27.26 15.28 -2.29
C ASP A 205 -25.91 14.84 -1.69
N ALA A 206 -25.91 14.35 -0.45
CA ALA A 206 -24.70 13.82 0.18
C ALA A 206 -24.25 12.53 -0.52
N ASP A 207 -25.19 11.64 -0.86
CA ASP A 207 -24.92 10.41 -1.62
C ASP A 207 -24.36 10.70 -3.02
N ARG A 208 -24.87 11.73 -3.69
CA ARG A 208 -24.36 12.21 -4.97
C ARG A 208 -22.90 12.67 -4.85
N GLU A 209 -22.61 13.56 -3.90
CA GLU A 209 -21.25 14.04 -3.65
C GLU A 209 -20.30 12.88 -3.28
N TYR A 210 -20.76 11.95 -2.46
CA TYR A 210 -20.00 10.74 -2.12
C TYR A 210 -19.68 9.90 -3.36
N THR A 211 -20.67 9.69 -4.23
CA THR A 211 -20.52 8.89 -5.46
C THR A 211 -19.53 9.54 -6.43
N LEU A 212 -19.60 10.87 -6.60
CA LEU A 212 -18.62 11.63 -7.37
C LEU A 212 -17.22 11.55 -6.76
N GLY A 213 -17.12 11.59 -5.42
CA GLY A 213 -15.88 11.39 -4.68
C GLY A 213 -15.26 10.01 -4.91
N LEU A 214 -16.07 8.95 -4.93
CA LEU A 214 -15.60 7.61 -5.26
C LEU A 214 -15.16 7.47 -6.73
N ALA A 215 -15.88 8.10 -7.66
CA ALA A 215 -15.57 8.05 -9.08
C ALA A 215 -14.22 8.74 -9.38
N THR A 216 -14.00 9.94 -8.83
CA THR A 216 -12.74 10.69 -8.96
C THR A 216 -11.58 9.95 -8.28
N LYS A 217 -11.81 9.38 -7.08
CA LYS A 217 -10.86 8.48 -6.40
C LYS A 217 -10.47 7.30 -7.30
N ALA A 218 -11.42 6.68 -7.99
CA ALA A 218 -11.18 5.54 -8.88
C ALA A 218 -10.33 5.88 -10.11
N THR A 219 -10.30 7.17 -10.50
CA THR A 219 -9.42 7.71 -11.56
C THR A 219 -8.07 8.20 -11.05
N GLY A 220 -7.84 8.16 -9.73
CA GLY A 220 -6.59 8.65 -9.10
C GLY A 220 -6.57 10.16 -8.83
N ASP A 221 -7.63 10.89 -9.17
CA ASP A 221 -7.79 12.29 -8.79
C ASP A 221 -8.23 12.40 -7.33
N TYR A 222 -7.27 12.21 -6.44
CA TYR A 222 -7.49 12.23 -5.00
C TYR A 222 -7.83 13.63 -4.46
N ALA A 223 -7.41 14.70 -5.13
CA ALA A 223 -7.72 16.06 -4.72
C ALA A 223 -9.21 16.37 -4.92
N SER A 224 -9.74 16.10 -6.12
CA SER A 224 -11.18 16.22 -6.37
C SER A 224 -11.99 15.26 -5.52
N ALA A 225 -11.49 14.03 -5.32
CA ALA A 225 -12.13 13.06 -4.43
C ALA A 225 -12.30 13.60 -3.01
N ALA A 226 -11.26 14.22 -2.44
CA ALA A 226 -11.33 14.83 -1.12
C ALA A 226 -12.40 15.93 -1.08
N ALA A 227 -12.40 16.85 -2.05
CA ALA A 227 -13.36 17.95 -2.09
C ALA A 227 -14.83 17.48 -2.18
N HIS A 228 -15.11 16.45 -2.99
CA HIS A 228 -16.43 15.83 -3.07
C HIS A 228 -16.83 15.15 -1.75
N LEU A 229 -15.93 14.38 -1.14
CA LEU A 229 -16.21 13.71 0.13
C LEU A 229 -16.42 14.71 1.28
N GLU A 230 -15.70 15.83 1.29
CA GLU A 230 -15.93 16.93 2.24
C GLU A 230 -17.31 17.56 2.06
N ARG A 231 -17.76 17.79 0.82
CA ARG A 231 -19.13 18.28 0.56
C ARG A 231 -20.19 17.27 0.98
N ALA A 232 -19.96 15.97 0.78
CA ALA A 232 -20.85 14.93 1.27
C ALA A 232 -20.99 15.00 2.80
N ILE A 233 -19.88 15.15 3.53
CA ILE A 233 -19.87 15.28 5.00
C ILE A 233 -20.51 16.59 5.47
N ALA A 234 -20.37 17.68 4.70
CA ALA A 234 -21.01 18.95 5.01
C ALA A 234 -22.54 18.90 4.87
N LYS A 235 -23.04 18.08 3.93
CA LYS A 235 -24.47 17.83 3.73
C LYS A 235 -25.03 16.83 4.73
N ASP A 236 -24.23 15.86 5.15
CA ASP A 236 -24.58 14.90 6.19
C ASP A 236 -23.39 14.64 7.13
N ALA A 237 -23.45 15.29 8.30
CA ALA A 237 -22.46 15.11 9.35
C ALA A 237 -22.57 13.74 10.05
N GLY A 238 -23.48 12.85 9.68
CA GLY A 238 -23.53 11.45 10.09
C GLY A 238 -22.89 10.50 9.09
N PHE A 239 -22.43 10.97 7.91
CA PHE A 239 -22.08 10.10 6.79
C PHE A 239 -20.73 9.38 6.98
N ALA A 240 -20.78 8.27 7.73
CA ALA A 240 -19.62 7.51 8.16
C ALA A 240 -18.79 6.97 6.98
N LEU A 241 -19.43 6.47 5.92
CA LEU A 241 -18.73 5.98 4.73
C LEU A 241 -17.96 7.08 4.00
N ALA A 242 -18.51 8.30 3.92
CA ALA A 242 -17.83 9.44 3.32
C ALA A 242 -16.59 9.83 4.12
N ARG A 243 -16.69 9.87 5.46
CA ARG A 243 -15.53 10.13 6.33
C ARG A 243 -14.45 9.07 6.24
N MET A 244 -14.82 7.79 6.27
CA MET A 244 -13.86 6.70 6.08
C MET A 244 -13.13 6.84 4.73
N ASN A 245 -13.87 7.11 3.65
CA ASN A 245 -13.25 7.26 2.33
C ASN A 245 -12.39 8.52 2.25
N LEU A 246 -12.76 9.61 2.93
CA LEU A 246 -11.94 10.81 3.02
C LEU A 246 -10.64 10.52 3.78
N ALA A 247 -10.70 9.74 4.85
CA ALA A 247 -9.52 9.29 5.58
C ALA A 247 -8.56 8.49 4.67
N ILE A 248 -9.08 7.58 3.86
CA ILE A 248 -8.29 6.82 2.87
C ILE A 248 -7.70 7.75 1.80
N VAL A 249 -8.49 8.70 1.27
CA VAL A 249 -8.02 9.66 0.27
C VAL A 249 -6.91 10.55 0.84
N TYR A 250 -7.04 11.03 2.07
CA TYR A 250 -5.98 11.74 2.77
C TYR A 250 -4.74 10.89 3.01
N SER A 251 -4.90 9.59 3.31
CA SER A 251 -3.77 8.68 3.39
C SER A 251 -3.01 8.58 2.06
N ASN A 252 -3.74 8.48 0.94
CA ASN A 252 -3.17 8.42 -0.42
C ASN A 252 -2.54 9.74 -0.86
N LEU A 253 -3.04 10.88 -0.38
CA LEU A 253 -2.43 12.20 -0.60
C LEU A 253 -1.23 12.48 0.31
N GLY A 254 -0.84 11.54 1.19
CA GLY A 254 0.22 11.76 2.18
C GLY A 254 -0.18 12.65 3.36
N ARG A 255 -1.44 13.12 3.41
CA ARG A 255 -2.04 13.94 4.48
C ARG A 255 -2.39 13.09 5.71
N LYS A 256 -1.39 12.46 6.32
CA LYS A 256 -1.58 11.44 7.38
C LYS A 256 -2.28 11.98 8.64
N THR A 257 -1.95 13.19 9.08
CA THR A 257 -2.60 13.82 10.24
C THR A 257 -4.11 13.98 10.03
N GLU A 258 -4.49 14.43 8.84
CA GLU A 258 -5.89 14.65 8.48
C GLU A 258 -6.61 13.34 8.26
N SER A 259 -5.95 12.36 7.63
CA SER A 259 -6.43 10.98 7.52
C SER A 259 -6.80 10.42 8.89
N ARG A 260 -5.88 10.52 9.86
CA ARG A 260 -6.09 10.05 11.24
C ARG A 260 -7.24 10.76 11.93
N ALA A 261 -7.37 12.07 11.77
CA ALA A 261 -8.48 12.82 12.34
C ALA A 261 -9.84 12.36 11.79
N GLN A 262 -9.93 12.08 10.48
CA GLN A 262 -11.16 11.56 9.88
C GLN A 262 -11.48 10.14 10.32
N PHE A 263 -10.47 9.27 10.45
CA PHE A 263 -10.65 7.94 11.04
C PHE A 263 -11.22 8.03 12.46
N GLN A 264 -10.65 8.87 13.32
CA GLN A 264 -11.14 9.05 14.70
C GLN A 264 -12.57 9.58 14.75
N ARG A 265 -12.90 10.57 13.91
CA ARG A 265 -14.26 11.13 13.83
C ARG A 265 -15.29 10.13 13.30
N THR A 266 -14.88 9.16 12.48
CA THR A 266 -15.77 8.13 11.94
C THR A 266 -16.30 7.20 13.03
N LEU A 267 -15.55 7.00 14.12
CA LEU A 267 -15.98 6.16 15.26
C LEU A 267 -17.32 6.62 15.87
N ALA A 268 -17.61 7.91 15.87
CA ALA A 268 -18.85 8.46 16.43
C ALA A 268 -20.11 8.04 15.65
N SER A 269 -19.96 7.55 14.42
CA SER A 269 -21.04 7.15 13.52
C SER A 269 -20.83 5.75 12.94
N VAL A 270 -19.95 4.93 13.55
CA VAL A 270 -19.56 3.62 13.01
C VAL A 270 -20.71 2.62 13.00
N ASP A 271 -21.63 2.73 13.95
CA ASP A 271 -22.81 1.85 14.06
C ASP A 271 -23.84 2.11 12.95
N ASN A 272 -23.74 3.23 12.23
CA ASN A 272 -24.57 3.52 11.07
C ASN A 272 -24.08 2.79 9.80
N MET A 273 -22.90 2.18 9.83
CA MET A 273 -22.38 1.39 8.71
C MET A 273 -22.99 -0.01 8.67
N GLY A 274 -23.14 -0.56 7.46
CA GLY A 274 -23.42 -1.99 7.31
C GLY A 274 -22.28 -2.86 7.86
N GLU A 275 -22.59 -4.07 8.34
CA GLU A 275 -21.64 -4.98 9.00
C GLU A 275 -20.29 -5.11 8.25
N ARG A 276 -20.34 -5.34 6.93
CA ARG A 276 -19.13 -5.50 6.10
C ARG A 276 -18.23 -4.27 6.15
N ASP A 277 -18.81 -3.09 5.93
CA ASP A 277 -18.06 -1.83 5.94
C ASP A 277 -17.60 -1.46 7.35
N ARG A 278 -18.40 -1.77 8.37
CA ARG A 278 -18.05 -1.57 9.78
C ARG A 278 -16.81 -2.39 10.17
N GLN A 279 -16.81 -3.68 9.85
CA GLN A 279 -15.68 -4.58 10.12
C GLN A 279 -14.42 -4.13 9.36
N LYS A 280 -14.57 -3.73 8.10
CA LYS A 280 -13.46 -3.19 7.30
C LYS A 280 -12.89 -1.92 7.92
N PHE A 281 -13.76 -0.96 8.27
CA PHE A 281 -13.38 0.30 8.90
C PHE A 281 -12.61 0.06 10.20
N LEU A 282 -13.13 -0.79 11.10
CA LEU A 282 -12.48 -1.09 12.38
C LEU A 282 -11.13 -1.77 12.17
N GLY A 283 -11.05 -2.72 11.23
CA GLY A 283 -9.78 -3.32 10.83
C GLY A 283 -8.76 -2.28 10.33
N ASP A 284 -9.20 -1.34 9.49
CA ASP A 284 -8.34 -0.27 8.97
C ASP A 284 -7.92 0.71 10.08
N TYR A 285 -8.84 1.06 10.98
CA TYR A 285 -8.59 1.93 12.12
C TYR A 285 -7.54 1.34 13.06
N TYR A 286 -7.74 0.10 13.53
CA TYR A 286 -6.79 -0.53 14.45
C TYR A 286 -5.43 -0.78 13.80
N ARG A 287 -5.39 -1.10 12.51
CA ARG A 287 -4.12 -1.30 11.80
C ARG A 287 -3.35 0.01 11.55
N GLN A 288 -4.05 1.08 11.15
CA GLN A 288 -3.40 2.30 10.64
C GLN A 288 -3.30 3.43 11.67
N VAL A 289 -4.16 3.45 12.68
CA VAL A 289 -4.25 4.59 13.63
C VAL A 289 -3.68 4.23 14.99
N THR A 290 -4.13 3.13 15.60
CA THR A 290 -3.72 2.73 16.94
C THR A 290 -2.64 1.66 16.96
N GLU A 291 -2.42 0.97 15.84
CA GLU A 291 -1.47 -0.14 15.69
C GLU A 291 -1.77 -1.33 16.62
N GLU A 292 -3.06 -1.49 16.98
CA GLU A 292 -3.57 -2.65 17.72
C GLU A 292 -3.83 -3.81 16.74
N TYR A 293 -2.76 -4.41 16.23
CA TYR A 293 -2.82 -5.36 15.13
C TYR A 293 -3.65 -6.62 15.44
N GLU A 294 -3.68 -7.10 16.68
CA GLU A 294 -4.53 -8.21 17.12
C GLU A 294 -6.01 -7.92 16.85
N ARG A 295 -6.46 -6.70 17.17
CA ARG A 295 -7.84 -6.27 16.94
C ARG A 295 -8.11 -6.13 15.45
N ALA A 296 -7.15 -5.56 14.71
CA ALA A 296 -7.26 -5.47 13.26
C ALA A 296 -7.44 -6.84 12.61
N ILE A 297 -6.60 -7.81 12.99
CA ILE A 297 -6.66 -9.21 12.53
C ILE A 297 -8.01 -9.83 12.86
N ALA A 298 -8.54 -9.63 14.07
CA ALA A 298 -9.85 -10.14 14.46
C ALA A 298 -10.97 -9.62 13.54
N HIS A 299 -11.01 -8.31 13.28
CA HIS A 299 -12.01 -7.69 12.41
C HIS A 299 -11.90 -8.16 10.95
N TYR A 300 -10.69 -8.21 10.38
CA TYR A 300 -10.51 -8.74 9.02
C TYR A 300 -10.86 -10.23 8.93
N THR A 301 -10.53 -11.02 9.95
CA THR A 301 -10.88 -12.44 9.99
C THR A 301 -12.39 -12.65 10.05
N GLN A 302 -13.10 -11.87 10.88
CA GLN A 302 -14.57 -11.90 10.95
C GLN A 302 -15.21 -11.50 9.60
N LEU A 303 -14.66 -10.48 8.94
CA LEU A 303 -15.11 -10.06 7.62
C LEU A 303 -14.92 -11.20 6.61
N LEU A 304 -13.71 -11.76 6.51
CA LEU A 304 -13.38 -12.82 5.56
C LEU A 304 -14.11 -14.14 5.83
N ALA A 305 -14.54 -14.40 7.07
CA ALA A 305 -15.38 -15.55 7.38
C ALA A 305 -16.77 -15.46 6.70
N LYS A 306 -17.29 -14.24 6.46
CA LYS A 306 -18.57 -13.99 5.78
C LYS A 306 -18.41 -13.63 4.30
N TRP A 307 -17.36 -12.90 3.95
CA TRP A 307 -17.04 -12.46 2.58
C TRP A 307 -15.62 -12.91 2.19
N PRO A 308 -15.41 -14.21 1.90
CA PRO A 308 -14.07 -14.79 1.71
C PRO A 308 -13.31 -14.26 0.49
N LYS A 309 -13.99 -13.59 -0.46
CA LYS A 309 -13.38 -12.99 -1.66
C LYS A 309 -13.21 -11.46 -1.52
N ASP A 310 -13.34 -10.88 -0.32
CA ASP A 310 -13.09 -9.45 -0.11
C ASP A 310 -11.59 -9.14 -0.21
N LEU A 311 -11.19 -8.65 -1.38
CA LEU A 311 -9.81 -8.36 -1.72
C LEU A 311 -9.15 -7.37 -0.72
N PRO A 312 -9.75 -6.20 -0.39
CA PRO A 312 -9.17 -5.30 0.60
C PRO A 312 -8.94 -5.95 1.96
N ALA A 313 -9.90 -6.74 2.46
CA ALA A 313 -9.73 -7.42 3.74
C ALA A 313 -8.65 -8.50 3.69
N ALA A 314 -8.57 -9.29 2.61
CA ALA A 314 -7.53 -10.31 2.43
C ALA A 314 -6.12 -9.68 2.39
N ALA A 315 -5.95 -8.61 1.62
CA ALA A 315 -4.69 -7.87 1.55
C ALA A 315 -4.33 -7.24 2.89
N ASN A 316 -5.28 -6.56 3.54
CA ASN A 316 -5.03 -5.91 4.83
C ASN A 316 -4.82 -6.90 5.99
N LEU A 317 -5.41 -8.10 5.95
CA LEU A 317 -5.14 -9.16 6.94
C LEU A 317 -3.68 -9.60 6.88
N SER A 318 -3.17 -9.84 5.67
CA SER A 318 -1.75 -10.19 5.48
C SER A 318 -0.80 -9.09 5.97
N LEU A 319 -1.13 -7.82 5.70
CA LEU A 319 -0.40 -6.67 6.25
C LEU A 319 -0.51 -6.56 7.77
N ALA A 320 -1.67 -6.85 8.36
CA ALA A 320 -1.84 -6.80 9.80
C ALA A 320 -0.95 -7.83 10.52
N TYR A 321 -0.86 -9.06 10.00
CA TYR A 321 0.11 -10.04 10.49
C TYR A 321 1.56 -9.59 10.30
N PHE A 322 1.88 -8.97 9.16
CA PHE A 322 3.22 -8.45 8.90
C PHE A 322 3.63 -7.40 9.95
N TYR A 323 2.77 -6.40 10.20
CA TYR A 323 3.06 -5.34 11.16
C TYR A 323 2.95 -5.78 12.63
N GLN A 324 2.13 -6.79 12.95
CA GLN A 324 2.15 -7.45 14.26
C GLN A 324 3.49 -8.16 14.51
N GLY A 325 4.17 -8.58 13.43
CA GLY A 325 5.45 -9.26 13.47
C GLY A 325 5.38 -10.77 13.18
N ASP A 326 4.19 -11.32 12.95
CA ASP A 326 4.01 -12.71 12.52
C ASP A 326 4.20 -12.84 11.00
N ARG A 327 5.45 -12.71 10.56
CA ARG A 327 5.82 -12.67 9.13
C ARG A 327 5.50 -13.97 8.39
N GLN A 328 5.59 -15.11 9.08
CA GLN A 328 5.23 -16.39 8.48
C GLN A 328 3.72 -16.45 8.19
N LYS A 329 2.86 -16.01 9.12
CA LYS A 329 1.43 -15.87 8.81
C LYS A 329 1.16 -14.82 7.75
N ALA A 330 1.92 -13.72 7.70
CA ALA A 330 1.79 -12.73 6.63
C ALA A 330 2.02 -13.35 5.25
N VAL A 331 3.07 -14.17 5.08
CA VAL A 331 3.32 -14.96 3.86
C VAL A 331 2.18 -15.93 3.58
N GLU A 332 1.70 -16.66 4.59
CA GLU A 332 0.59 -17.61 4.43
C GLU A 332 -0.69 -16.92 3.91
N GLN A 333 -1.11 -15.84 4.56
CA GLN A 333 -2.29 -15.07 4.16
C GLN A 333 -2.07 -14.35 2.83
N GLY A 334 -0.87 -13.84 2.57
CA GLY A 334 -0.48 -13.23 1.30
C GLY A 334 -0.60 -14.21 0.13
N ARG A 335 -0.13 -15.46 0.30
CA ARG A 335 -0.31 -16.53 -0.70
C ARG A 335 -1.77 -16.88 -0.93
N LYS A 336 -2.58 -16.95 0.14
CA LYS A 336 -4.04 -17.16 0.00
C LYS A 336 -4.69 -16.03 -0.77
N ALA A 337 -4.37 -14.78 -0.45
CA ALA A 337 -4.87 -13.61 -1.15
C ALA A 337 -4.43 -13.61 -2.63
N ALA A 338 -3.16 -13.91 -2.92
CA ALA A 338 -2.65 -14.00 -4.29
C ALA A 338 -3.32 -15.12 -5.09
N LYS A 339 -3.63 -16.26 -4.45
CA LYS A 339 -4.39 -17.36 -5.07
C LYS A 339 -5.84 -16.96 -5.39
N LEU A 340 -6.49 -16.21 -4.50
CA LEU A 340 -7.86 -15.71 -4.71
C LEU A 340 -7.90 -14.59 -5.76
N HIS A 341 -6.82 -13.83 -5.87
CA HIS A 341 -6.72 -12.65 -6.73
C HIS A 341 -5.45 -12.67 -7.59
N PRO A 342 -5.27 -13.66 -8.49
CA PRO A 342 -4.00 -13.91 -9.18
C PRO A 342 -3.58 -12.80 -10.15
N LYS A 343 -4.49 -11.88 -10.48
CA LYS A 343 -4.23 -10.75 -11.40
C LYS A 343 -4.06 -9.42 -10.69
N GLU A 344 -4.07 -9.41 -9.36
CA GLU A 344 -3.99 -8.19 -8.57
C GLU A 344 -2.54 -7.92 -8.15
N ILE A 345 -1.88 -7.03 -8.89
CA ILE A 345 -0.47 -6.67 -8.72
C ILE A 345 -0.16 -6.32 -7.26
N ILE A 346 -1.02 -5.56 -6.58
CA ILE A 346 -0.80 -5.13 -5.18
C ILE A 346 -0.68 -6.33 -4.23
N VAL A 347 -1.47 -7.38 -4.45
CA VAL A 347 -1.44 -8.57 -3.59
C VAL A 347 -0.17 -9.38 -3.83
N ARG A 348 0.26 -9.47 -5.10
CA ARG A 348 1.49 -10.17 -5.51
C ARG A 348 2.74 -9.43 -5.01
N ASP A 349 2.75 -8.11 -5.12
CA ASP A 349 3.80 -7.20 -4.63
C ASP A 349 3.91 -7.23 -3.10
N ASN A 350 2.78 -7.20 -2.37
CA ASN A 350 2.77 -7.43 -0.92
C ASN A 350 3.37 -8.80 -0.56
N LEU A 351 2.99 -9.86 -1.29
CA LEU A 351 3.56 -11.18 -1.07
C LEU A 351 5.08 -11.18 -1.31
N ALA A 352 5.57 -10.56 -2.38
CA ALA A 352 7.00 -10.42 -2.63
C ALA A 352 7.72 -9.71 -1.47
N SER A 353 7.14 -8.63 -0.93
CA SER A 353 7.66 -7.96 0.27
C SER A 353 7.71 -8.90 1.49
N PHE A 354 6.69 -9.71 1.71
CA PHE A 354 6.66 -10.66 2.83
C PHE A 354 7.69 -11.78 2.65
N GLU A 355 7.87 -12.29 1.43
CA GLU A 355 8.89 -13.28 1.09
C GLU A 355 10.30 -12.70 1.31
N ILE A 356 10.55 -11.44 0.93
CA ILE A 356 11.81 -10.75 1.25
C ILE A 356 12.01 -10.69 2.77
N ALA A 357 11.00 -10.27 3.53
CA ALA A 357 11.12 -10.13 4.98
C ALA A 357 11.50 -11.43 5.69
N VAL A 358 10.99 -12.58 5.23
CA VAL A 358 11.34 -13.91 5.79
C VAL A 358 12.59 -14.55 5.14
N GLY A 359 13.27 -13.83 4.25
CA GLY A 359 14.53 -14.27 3.63
C GLY A 359 14.41 -15.10 2.36
N ASN A 360 13.20 -15.24 1.79
CA ASN A 360 12.94 -16.00 0.55
C ASN A 360 13.12 -15.11 -0.69
N PHE A 361 14.33 -14.58 -0.90
CA PHE A 361 14.61 -13.57 -1.94
C PHE A 361 14.40 -14.09 -3.35
N GLU A 362 14.77 -15.35 -3.63
CA GLU A 362 14.58 -16.00 -4.92
C GLU A 362 13.10 -16.05 -5.31
N ARG A 363 12.24 -16.42 -4.36
CA ARG A 363 10.78 -16.47 -4.57
C ARG A 363 10.20 -15.09 -4.85
N ALA A 364 10.63 -14.08 -4.09
CA ALA A 364 10.21 -12.70 -4.33
C ALA A 364 10.62 -12.25 -5.74
N ALA A 365 11.86 -12.50 -6.17
CA ALA A 365 12.34 -12.14 -7.49
C ALA A 365 11.62 -12.91 -8.62
N GLU A 366 11.29 -14.18 -8.41
CA GLU A 366 10.50 -14.98 -9.36
C GLU A 366 9.08 -14.44 -9.53
N GLU A 367 8.43 -14.10 -8.42
CA GLU A 367 7.09 -13.52 -8.40
C GLU A 367 7.06 -12.18 -9.14
N GLU A 368 8.02 -11.30 -8.86
CA GLU A 368 8.10 -9.99 -9.51
C GLU A 368 8.46 -10.11 -10.99
N ARG A 369 9.32 -11.05 -11.39
CA ARG A 369 9.59 -11.32 -12.81
C ARG A 369 8.32 -11.75 -13.55
N ALA A 370 7.46 -12.54 -12.92
CA ALA A 370 6.17 -12.90 -13.49
C ALA A 370 5.23 -11.68 -13.59
N VAL A 371 5.24 -10.78 -12.60
CA VAL A 371 4.52 -9.49 -12.68
C VAL A 371 5.04 -8.64 -13.86
N PHE A 372 6.37 -8.54 -14.03
CA PHE A 372 6.98 -7.82 -15.17
C PHE A 372 6.56 -8.35 -16.53
N ALA A 373 6.44 -9.68 -16.66
CA ALA A 373 6.05 -10.31 -17.91
C ALA A 373 4.55 -10.17 -18.23
N GLU A 374 3.70 -10.21 -17.20
CA GLU A 374 2.24 -10.22 -17.37
C GLU A 374 1.64 -8.81 -17.51
N PHE A 375 2.25 -7.79 -16.89
CA PHE A 375 1.65 -6.46 -16.78
C PHE A 375 2.50 -5.37 -17.44
N PRO A 376 2.00 -4.69 -18.49
CA PRO A 376 2.74 -3.60 -19.13
C PRO A 376 2.76 -2.30 -18.30
N ARG A 377 2.01 -2.22 -17.20
CA ARG A 377 2.02 -1.11 -16.24
C ARG A 377 2.10 -1.65 -14.82
N ILE A 378 3.14 -1.26 -14.12
CA ILE A 378 3.52 -1.82 -12.83
C ILE A 378 3.73 -0.69 -11.83
N THR A 379 3.54 -0.97 -10.54
CA THR A 379 3.78 -0.01 -9.45
C THR A 379 5.27 0.18 -9.19
N VAL A 380 5.65 1.33 -8.64
CA VAL A 380 7.03 1.62 -8.23
C VAL A 380 7.55 0.60 -7.20
N SER A 381 6.69 0.11 -6.30
CA SER A 381 7.00 -0.87 -5.26
C SER A 381 7.63 -2.14 -5.81
N VAL A 382 7.10 -2.66 -6.92
CA VAL A 382 7.61 -3.88 -7.58
C VAL A 382 9.07 -3.71 -8.00
N TYR A 383 9.43 -2.54 -8.56
CA TYR A 383 10.82 -2.25 -8.89
C TYR A 383 11.70 -2.23 -7.64
N VAL A 384 11.25 -1.55 -6.59
CA VAL A 384 11.98 -1.43 -5.31
C VAL A 384 12.21 -2.81 -4.68
N ASN A 385 11.15 -3.62 -4.54
CA ASN A 385 11.23 -4.98 -3.99
C ASN A 385 12.16 -5.88 -4.80
N THR A 386 12.13 -5.76 -6.13
CA THR A 386 13.03 -6.54 -7.00
C THR A 386 14.48 -6.11 -6.84
N VAL A 387 14.77 -4.81 -6.73
CA VAL A 387 16.13 -4.30 -6.47
C VAL A 387 16.64 -4.82 -5.12
N ILE A 388 15.82 -4.76 -4.07
CA ILE A 388 16.17 -5.26 -2.74
C ILE A 388 16.43 -6.77 -2.78
N ALA A 389 15.56 -7.56 -3.41
CA ALA A 389 15.74 -9.01 -3.54
C ALA A 389 17.06 -9.35 -4.24
N TYR A 390 17.36 -8.72 -5.39
CA TYR A 390 18.61 -8.95 -6.10
C TYR A 390 19.84 -8.47 -5.32
N ALA A 391 19.76 -7.33 -4.64
CA ALA A 391 20.85 -6.84 -3.79
C ALA A 391 21.16 -7.82 -2.65
N LEU A 392 20.13 -8.34 -1.97
CA LEU A 392 20.30 -9.33 -0.89
C LEU A 392 20.83 -10.68 -1.37
N MET A 393 20.62 -11.02 -2.64
CA MET A 393 21.20 -12.20 -3.29
C MET A 393 22.62 -11.95 -3.85
N GLY A 394 23.17 -10.73 -3.71
CA GLY A 394 24.45 -10.34 -4.30
C GLY A 394 24.44 -10.22 -5.83
N GLN A 395 23.26 -10.17 -6.45
CA GLN A 395 23.08 -10.08 -7.90
C GLN A 395 23.04 -8.61 -8.37
N ARG A 396 24.15 -7.90 -8.14
CA ARG A 396 24.31 -6.46 -8.42
C ARG A 396 23.90 -6.05 -9.83
N ASP A 397 24.36 -6.77 -10.85
CA ASP A 397 24.09 -6.41 -12.25
C ASP A 397 22.59 -6.40 -12.56
N LYS A 398 21.84 -7.34 -11.97
CA LYS A 398 20.38 -7.40 -12.11
C LYS A 398 19.70 -6.28 -11.34
N ALA A 399 20.18 -5.94 -10.15
CA ALA A 399 19.65 -4.80 -9.38
C ALA A 399 19.81 -3.49 -10.18
N LEU A 400 20.97 -3.27 -10.82
CA LEU A 400 21.23 -2.10 -11.67
C LEU A 400 20.34 -2.08 -12.93
N GLU A 401 20.07 -3.24 -13.53
CA GLU A 401 19.13 -3.33 -14.67
C GLU A 401 17.71 -2.86 -14.28
N ILE A 402 17.22 -3.29 -13.11
CA ILE A 402 15.91 -2.87 -12.61
C ILE A 402 15.91 -1.39 -12.23
N LEU A 403 17.00 -0.86 -11.66
CA LEU A 403 17.13 0.57 -11.37
C LEU A 403 17.09 1.43 -12.64
N ALA A 404 17.70 0.99 -13.73
CA ALA A 404 17.63 1.67 -15.01
C ALA A 404 16.19 1.75 -15.54
N LYS A 405 15.42 0.66 -15.40
CA LYS A 405 13.98 0.63 -15.76
C LYS A 405 13.16 1.55 -14.85
N LEU A 406 13.42 1.54 -13.54
CA LEU A 406 12.76 2.42 -12.58
C LEU A 406 13.03 3.89 -12.91
N LYS A 407 14.27 4.26 -13.23
CA LYS A 407 14.67 5.63 -13.57
C LYS A 407 13.87 6.22 -14.72
N ALA A 408 13.48 5.41 -15.70
CA ALA A 408 12.67 5.87 -16.83
C ALA A 408 11.23 6.26 -16.44
N SER A 409 10.71 5.72 -15.33
CA SER A 409 9.32 5.94 -14.88
C SER A 409 9.22 6.79 -13.61
N ASN A 410 10.19 6.68 -12.70
CA ASN A 410 10.27 7.45 -11.46
C ASN A 410 11.76 7.75 -11.13
N PRO A 411 12.32 8.86 -11.68
CA PRO A 411 13.72 9.24 -11.46
C PRO A 411 14.05 9.52 -9.98
N SER A 412 13.12 10.11 -9.23
CA SER A 412 13.28 10.43 -7.80
C SER A 412 13.55 9.15 -6.99
N MET A 413 12.69 8.14 -7.13
CA MET A 413 12.84 6.87 -6.42
C MET A 413 14.07 6.09 -6.91
N ALA A 414 14.37 6.13 -8.21
CA ALA A 414 15.57 5.49 -8.74
C ALA A 414 16.85 6.07 -8.14
N ALA A 415 16.93 7.39 -7.95
CA ALA A 415 18.07 8.05 -7.31
C ALA A 415 18.22 7.60 -5.84
N THR A 416 17.13 7.58 -5.08
CA THR A 416 17.11 7.08 -3.70
C THR A 416 17.64 5.64 -3.61
N MET A 417 17.10 4.73 -4.42
CA MET A 417 17.52 3.32 -4.40
C MET A 417 18.94 3.11 -4.91
N SER A 418 19.38 3.89 -5.91
CA SER A 418 20.76 3.81 -6.43
C SER A 418 21.76 4.30 -5.39
N ALA A 419 21.41 5.35 -4.64
CA ALA A 419 22.26 5.87 -3.57
C ALA A 419 22.37 4.90 -2.39
N ASP A 420 21.28 4.26 -1.96
CA ASP A 420 21.37 3.25 -0.89
C ASP A 420 22.18 2.03 -1.32
N LEU A 421 21.98 1.53 -2.55
CA LEU A 421 22.80 0.45 -3.09
C LEU A 421 24.29 0.85 -3.12
N ALA A 422 24.61 2.03 -3.67
CA ALA A 422 25.99 2.52 -3.71
C ALA A 422 26.61 2.69 -2.31
N ALA A 423 25.86 3.24 -1.36
CA ALA A 423 26.32 3.41 0.02
C ALA A 423 26.54 2.07 0.74
N SER A 424 25.70 1.06 0.46
CA SER A 424 25.87 -0.30 0.99
C SER A 424 27.13 -1.00 0.50
N GLU A 425 27.66 -0.57 -0.64
CA GLU A 425 28.87 -1.10 -1.28
C GLU A 425 30.11 -0.23 -0.98
N GLY A 426 30.00 0.71 -0.04
CA GLY A 426 31.09 1.61 0.33
C GLY A 426 31.31 2.81 -0.60
N ARG A 427 30.56 2.92 -1.70
CA ARG A 427 30.63 4.03 -2.67
C ARG A 427 29.90 5.27 -2.17
N THR A 428 30.27 5.74 -0.97
CA THR A 428 29.57 6.80 -0.23
C THR A 428 29.61 8.15 -0.96
N ARG A 429 30.72 8.49 -1.62
CA ARG A 429 30.83 9.74 -2.41
C ARG A 429 29.88 9.74 -3.61
N GLU A 430 29.81 8.61 -4.31
CA GLU A 430 28.86 8.43 -5.41
C GLU A 430 27.42 8.51 -4.92
N ALA A 431 27.10 7.86 -3.79
CA ALA A 431 25.77 7.92 -3.19
C ALA A 431 25.34 9.36 -2.86
N ILE A 432 26.24 10.16 -2.26
CA ILE A 432 25.99 11.60 -1.99
C ILE A 432 25.73 12.34 -3.30
N GLN A 433 26.59 12.16 -4.31
CA GLN A 433 26.44 12.84 -5.60
C GLN A 433 25.10 12.50 -6.28
N ILE A 434 24.70 11.22 -6.27
CA ILE A 434 23.41 10.79 -6.84
C ILE A 434 22.24 11.53 -6.18
N LEU A 435 22.27 11.69 -4.85
CA LEU A 435 21.22 12.38 -4.11
C LEU A 435 21.22 13.89 -4.37
N GLU A 436 22.40 14.51 -4.37
CA GLU A 436 22.57 15.94 -4.64
C GLU A 436 22.12 16.32 -6.06
N ASP A 437 22.42 15.48 -7.06
CA ASP A 437 22.01 15.70 -8.45
C ASP A 437 20.49 15.64 -8.64
N ALA A 438 19.82 14.75 -7.90
CA ALA A 438 18.38 14.56 -8.00
C ALA A 438 17.56 15.58 -7.18
N LEU A 439 18.15 16.10 -6.10
CA LEU A 439 17.47 16.97 -5.13
C LEU A 439 16.85 18.26 -5.73
N PRO A 440 17.48 18.99 -6.68
CA PRO A 440 16.89 20.18 -7.28
C PRO A 440 15.57 19.94 -8.01
N ALA A 441 15.40 18.78 -8.65
CA ALA A 441 14.16 18.41 -9.31
C ALA A 441 13.07 18.13 -8.28
N ASP A 442 13.38 17.32 -7.26
CA ASP A 442 12.44 16.97 -6.20
C ASP A 442 11.97 18.18 -5.40
N ASN A 443 12.86 19.13 -5.09
CA ASN A 443 12.48 20.38 -4.42
C ASN A 443 11.38 21.15 -5.17
N LYS A 444 11.25 20.95 -6.50
CA LYS A 444 10.22 21.58 -7.32
C LYS A 444 8.98 20.73 -7.45
N THR A 445 9.12 19.41 -7.59
CA THR A 445 8.02 18.52 -8.03
C THR A 445 7.64 17.43 -7.05
N ASP A 446 8.50 17.11 -6.08
CA ASP A 446 8.32 16.02 -5.12
C ASP A 446 8.93 16.38 -3.75
N PRO A 447 8.25 17.21 -2.93
CA PRO A 447 8.74 17.61 -1.61
C PRO A 447 8.99 16.43 -0.66
N ASP A 448 8.23 15.34 -0.82
CA ASP A 448 8.43 14.13 -0.03
C ASP A 448 9.71 13.41 -0.44
N GLY A 449 9.96 13.24 -1.75
CA GLY A 449 11.23 12.73 -2.27
C GLY A 449 12.43 13.57 -1.85
N ALA A 450 12.30 14.90 -1.89
CA ALA A 450 13.35 15.82 -1.45
C ALA A 450 13.70 15.62 0.03
N GLU A 451 12.69 15.49 0.89
CA GLU A 451 12.89 15.26 2.32
C GLU A 451 13.51 13.89 2.61
N THR A 452 13.17 12.84 1.84
CA THR A 452 13.84 11.53 1.93
C THR A 452 15.33 11.64 1.59
N LYS A 453 15.67 12.35 0.51
CA LYS A 453 17.07 12.55 0.11
C LYS A 453 17.84 13.35 1.16
N GLN A 454 17.22 14.34 1.79
CA GLN A 454 17.84 15.08 2.90
C GLN A 454 18.13 14.19 4.12
N ALA A 455 17.21 13.29 4.49
CA ALA A 455 17.46 12.34 5.56
C ALA A 455 18.65 11.41 5.24
N MET A 456 18.72 10.88 4.01
CA MET A 456 19.84 10.05 3.57
C MET A 456 21.17 10.81 3.51
N LEU A 457 21.17 12.03 2.93
CA LEU A 457 22.36 12.89 2.91
C LEU A 457 22.88 13.16 4.31
N ALA A 458 21.99 13.45 5.27
CA ALA A 458 22.36 13.67 6.66
C ALA A 458 23.15 12.47 7.22
N MET A 459 22.66 11.25 7.00
CA MET A 459 23.33 10.01 7.44
C MET A 459 24.67 9.78 6.73
N LEU A 460 24.73 9.99 5.41
CA LEU A 460 25.95 9.78 4.62
C LEU A 460 27.05 10.81 4.95
N HIS A 461 26.68 12.08 5.16
CA HIS A 461 27.62 13.10 5.63
C HIS A 461 28.15 12.78 7.04
N THR A 462 27.30 12.28 7.94
CA THR A 462 27.75 11.79 9.26
C THR A 462 28.77 10.66 9.12
N ARG A 463 28.51 9.69 8.24
CA ARG A 463 29.44 8.57 7.97
C ARG A 463 30.81 9.05 7.48
N ARG A 464 30.84 10.12 6.69
CA ARG A 464 32.09 10.77 6.21
C ARG A 464 32.75 11.71 7.23
N GLY A 465 32.13 11.94 8.39
CA GLY A 465 32.62 12.90 9.38
C GLY A 465 32.36 14.38 9.04
N ASP A 466 31.55 14.68 8.03
CA ASP A 466 31.15 16.05 7.68
C ASP A 466 29.96 16.51 8.54
N ALA A 467 30.28 16.95 9.76
CA ALA A 467 29.28 17.41 10.72
C ALA A 467 28.50 18.65 10.27
N VAL A 468 29.09 19.50 9.42
CA VAL A 468 28.44 20.73 8.94
C VAL A 468 27.36 20.38 7.92
N ALA A 469 27.69 19.58 6.91
CA ALA A 469 26.73 19.14 5.91
C ALA A 469 25.64 18.24 6.54
N ALA A 470 26.02 17.32 7.43
CA ALA A 470 25.06 16.46 8.14
C ALA A 470 24.01 17.28 8.92
N ARG A 471 24.45 18.30 9.67
CA ARG A 471 23.55 19.22 10.39
C ARG A 471 22.63 19.98 9.44
N ALA A 472 23.16 20.48 8.33
CA ALA A 472 22.39 21.23 7.35
C ALA A 472 21.27 20.38 6.71
N SER A 473 21.57 19.14 6.35
CA SER A 473 20.58 18.21 5.78
C SER A 473 19.54 17.76 6.80
N ALA A 474 19.95 17.41 8.04
CA ALA A 474 19.02 17.01 9.09
C ALA A 474 17.98 18.11 9.42
N ALA A 475 18.37 19.39 9.35
CA ALA A 475 17.47 20.52 9.60
C ALA A 475 16.37 20.71 8.53
N ARG A 476 16.50 20.05 7.37
CA ARG A 476 15.49 20.08 6.30
C ARG A 476 14.37 19.05 6.49
N VAL A 477 14.53 18.12 7.42
CA VAL A 477 13.54 17.07 7.72
C VAL A 477 12.54 17.54 8.79
N LYS A 478 11.24 17.45 8.49
CA LYS A 478 10.16 18.09 9.27
C LYS A 478 8.88 17.27 9.44
N ASN A 479 8.55 16.35 8.53
CA ASN A 479 7.18 15.85 8.42
C ASN A 479 6.99 14.39 8.85
N GLN A 480 7.78 13.46 8.30
CA GLN A 480 7.54 12.03 8.54
C GLN A 480 8.22 11.55 9.83
N PRO A 481 7.49 10.85 10.73
CA PRO A 481 8.02 10.37 12.01
C PRO A 481 9.33 9.60 11.91
N TYR A 482 9.45 8.68 10.96
CA TYR A 482 10.68 7.89 10.81
C TYR A 482 11.87 8.72 10.31
N ARG A 483 11.66 9.64 9.37
CA ARG A 483 12.71 10.55 8.90
C ARG A 483 13.12 11.52 10.00
N LEU A 484 12.17 11.97 10.83
CA LEU A 484 12.46 12.78 12.02
C LEU A 484 13.32 12.01 13.04
N LEU A 485 13.05 10.71 13.23
CA LEU A 485 13.94 9.84 14.02
C LEU A 485 15.35 9.80 13.41
N GLN A 486 15.49 9.54 12.11
CA GLN A 486 16.80 9.52 11.43
C GLN A 486 17.55 10.85 11.60
N ALA A 487 16.86 11.98 11.36
CA ALA A 487 17.43 13.32 11.54
C ALA A 487 17.83 13.59 13.00
N ALA A 488 17.05 13.14 13.98
CA ALA A 488 17.38 13.26 15.41
C ALA A 488 18.60 12.40 15.80
N LEU A 489 18.74 11.19 15.25
CA LEU A 489 19.92 10.35 15.45
C LEU A 489 21.17 11.01 14.84
N VAL A 490 21.05 11.64 13.67
CA VAL A 490 22.14 12.43 13.06
C VAL A 490 22.49 13.65 13.91
N GLN A 491 21.48 14.40 14.39
CA GLN A 491 21.69 15.54 15.30
C GLN A 491 22.50 15.12 16.53
N LEU A 492 22.15 13.99 17.16
CA LEU A 492 22.91 13.44 18.29
C LEU A 492 24.37 13.13 17.89
N ALA A 493 24.58 12.45 16.76
CA ALA A 493 25.90 12.08 16.29
C ALA A 493 26.81 13.30 16.03
N VAL A 494 26.26 14.46 15.63
CA VAL A 494 27.00 15.72 15.41
C VAL A 494 27.00 16.67 16.61
N GLY A 495 26.49 16.22 17.78
CA GLY A 495 26.51 16.96 19.05
C GLY A 495 25.31 17.86 19.34
N ASP A 496 24.28 17.86 18.51
CA ASP A 496 23.08 18.69 18.64
C ASP A 496 21.99 18.02 19.49
N PHE A 497 22.27 17.83 20.79
CA PHE A 497 21.36 17.12 21.69
C PHE A 497 19.99 17.80 21.91
N LYS A 498 19.95 19.13 21.95
CA LYS A 498 18.73 19.89 22.27
C LYS A 498 17.59 19.66 21.26
N PRO A 499 17.81 19.84 19.93
CA PRO A 499 16.74 19.58 18.95
C PRO A 499 16.35 18.09 18.88
N ALA A 500 17.30 17.17 19.07
CA ALA A 500 17.01 15.74 19.08
C ALA A 500 16.08 15.36 20.25
N LEU A 501 16.39 15.81 21.47
CA LEU A 501 15.56 15.51 22.66
C LEU A 501 14.20 16.21 22.61
N ALA A 502 14.09 17.38 21.97
CA ALA A 502 12.80 18.00 21.70
C ALA A 502 11.94 17.15 20.76
N THR A 503 12.56 16.46 19.79
CA THR A 503 11.88 15.52 18.90
C THR A 503 11.44 14.27 19.64
N ALA A 504 12.28 13.73 20.54
CA ALA A 504 11.90 12.62 21.41
C ALA A 504 10.65 12.91 22.25
N GLN A 505 10.57 14.10 22.85
CA GLN A 505 9.41 14.50 23.66
C GLN A 505 8.12 14.56 22.84
N LYS A 506 8.18 14.98 21.57
CA LYS A 506 7.00 14.99 20.68
C LYS A 506 6.44 13.59 20.44
N PHE A 507 7.28 12.57 20.47
CA PHE A 507 6.88 11.19 20.27
C PHE A 507 6.31 10.54 21.54
N ALA A 508 6.64 11.04 22.73
CA ALA A 508 6.26 10.42 24.01
C ALA A 508 4.74 10.25 24.17
N ASP A 509 3.96 11.20 23.66
CA ASP A 509 2.50 11.25 23.82
C ASP A 509 1.73 10.70 22.60
N ASP A 510 2.41 10.05 21.63
CA ASP A 510 1.71 9.48 20.48
C ASP A 510 0.89 8.23 20.87
N THR A 511 -0.27 8.04 20.24
CA THR A 511 -1.08 6.84 20.49
C THR A 511 -0.47 5.58 19.92
N ALA A 512 0.34 5.67 18.87
CA ALA A 512 0.99 4.50 18.29
C ALA A 512 2.18 4.05 19.15
N PRO A 513 2.26 2.77 19.55
CA PRO A 513 3.41 2.22 20.24
C PRO A 513 4.73 2.42 19.47
N SER A 514 4.73 2.26 18.15
CA SER A 514 5.94 2.43 17.31
C SER A 514 6.50 3.84 17.36
N ARG A 515 5.65 4.87 17.31
CA ARG A 515 6.09 6.27 17.37
C ARG A 515 6.60 6.62 18.76
N ARG A 516 5.95 6.16 19.83
CA ARG A 516 6.50 6.31 21.18
C ARG A 516 7.86 5.62 21.33
N ALA A 517 8.05 4.46 20.70
CA ALA A 517 9.34 3.79 20.67
C ALA A 517 10.43 4.67 20.02
N TYR A 518 10.14 5.43 18.96
CA TYR A 518 11.09 6.37 18.35
C TYR A 518 11.65 7.39 19.35
N GLY A 519 10.81 7.91 20.25
CA GLY A 519 11.27 8.79 21.34
C GLY A 519 12.31 8.10 22.23
N LYS A 520 12.03 6.86 22.65
CA LYS A 520 12.98 6.04 23.43
C LYS A 520 14.27 5.72 22.66
N LEU A 521 14.22 5.52 21.34
CA LEU A 521 15.42 5.28 20.53
C LEU A 521 16.35 6.51 20.55
N ILE A 522 15.79 7.71 20.43
CA ILE A 522 16.56 8.96 20.52
C ILE A 522 17.14 9.14 21.93
N GLU A 523 16.36 8.88 22.98
CA GLU A 523 16.82 8.97 24.37
C GLU A 523 17.96 7.98 24.66
N ALA A 524 17.82 6.74 24.20
CA ALA A 524 18.86 5.72 24.36
C ALA A 524 20.15 6.11 23.66
N GLU A 525 20.09 6.59 22.42
CA GLU A 525 21.28 7.02 21.70
C GLU A 525 21.94 8.24 22.36
N ALA A 526 21.13 9.17 22.90
CA ALA A 526 21.64 10.28 23.68
C ALA A 526 22.35 9.82 24.98
N LEU A 527 21.83 8.79 25.66
CA LEU A 527 22.48 8.18 26.82
C LEU A 527 23.80 7.51 26.44
N ARG A 528 23.82 6.75 25.35
CA ARG A 528 25.02 6.07 24.84
C ARG A 528 26.13 7.09 24.58
N LEU A 529 25.84 8.15 23.82
CA LEU A 529 26.80 9.21 23.49
C LEU A 529 27.25 10.04 24.71
N LYS A 530 26.48 10.06 25.80
CA LYS A 530 26.86 10.66 27.09
C LYS A 530 27.65 9.71 27.99
N GLY A 531 28.13 8.58 27.46
CA GLY A 531 28.92 7.60 28.21
C GLY A 531 28.10 6.76 29.20
N LYS A 532 26.79 6.58 28.95
CA LYS A 532 25.90 5.76 29.77
C LYS A 532 25.32 4.57 29.00
N PRO A 533 26.15 3.71 28.36
CA PRO A 533 25.67 2.68 27.45
C PRO A 533 24.80 1.62 28.13
N GLN A 534 25.03 1.28 29.39
CA GLN A 534 24.17 0.33 30.12
C GLN A 534 22.75 0.88 30.35
N GLN A 535 22.62 2.19 30.59
CA GLN A 535 21.30 2.83 30.71
C GLN A 535 20.60 2.89 29.34
N ALA A 536 21.35 3.17 28.27
CA ALA A 536 20.85 3.12 26.91
C ALA A 536 20.26 1.74 26.57
N MET A 537 20.94 0.64 26.94
CA MET A 537 20.45 -0.72 26.74
C MET A 537 19.10 -0.96 27.43
N ILE A 538 18.88 -0.44 28.65
CA ILE A 538 17.61 -0.58 29.37
C ILE A 538 16.49 0.12 28.61
N VAL A 539 16.73 1.36 28.16
CA VAL A 539 15.75 2.14 27.39
C VAL A 539 15.43 1.47 26.04
N LEU A 540 16.42 0.83 25.40
CA LEU A 540 16.22 0.08 24.15
C LEU A 540 15.38 -1.17 24.37
N GLN A 541 15.54 -1.89 25.49
CA GLN A 541 14.67 -3.03 25.82
C GLN A 541 13.22 -2.61 26.03
N ASP A 542 12.98 -1.42 26.60
CA ASP A 542 11.63 -0.86 26.64
C ASP A 542 11.10 -0.54 25.24
N ALA A 543 11.93 0.05 24.36
CA ALA A 543 11.54 0.34 22.99
C ALA A 543 11.19 -0.93 22.20
N ILE A 544 11.97 -2.01 22.36
CA ILE A 544 11.71 -3.33 21.75
C ILE A 544 10.36 -3.89 22.19
N LYS A 545 10.03 -3.80 23.50
CA LYS A 545 8.73 -4.24 24.03
C LYS A 545 7.56 -3.43 23.46
N MET A 546 7.79 -2.17 23.11
CA MET A 546 6.77 -1.31 22.49
C MET A 546 6.60 -1.60 21.00
N ALA A 547 7.71 -1.82 20.29
CA ALA A 547 7.73 -2.15 18.87
C ALA A 547 9.01 -2.91 18.50
N ASP A 548 8.87 -4.21 18.27
CA ASP A 548 9.96 -5.10 17.88
C ASP A 548 10.31 -4.95 16.38
N THR A 549 11.09 -3.91 16.08
CA THR A 549 11.63 -3.61 14.76
C THR A 549 13.15 -3.75 14.74
N PRO A 550 13.81 -3.93 13.57
CA PRO A 550 15.26 -4.14 13.53
C PRO A 550 16.10 -3.00 14.09
N LEU A 551 15.67 -1.74 13.95
CA LEU A 551 16.44 -0.57 14.37
C LEU A 551 16.77 -0.53 15.90
N PRO A 552 15.81 -0.72 16.83
CA PRO A 552 16.11 -0.85 18.25
C PRO A 552 17.22 -1.87 18.57
N HIS A 553 17.21 -3.02 17.89
CA HIS A 553 18.24 -4.04 18.05
C HIS A 553 19.60 -3.56 17.53
N ILE A 554 19.64 -2.89 16.36
CA ILE A 554 20.88 -2.28 15.82
C ILE A 554 21.46 -1.25 16.80
N LEU A 555 20.63 -0.41 17.41
CA LEU A 555 21.08 0.53 18.43
C LEU A 555 21.52 -0.18 19.73
N ALA A 556 20.91 -1.31 20.07
CA ALA A 556 21.30 -2.14 21.21
C ALA A 556 22.68 -2.78 21.01
N VAL A 557 23.00 -3.20 19.78
CA VAL A 557 24.36 -3.66 19.42
C VAL A 557 25.38 -2.55 19.69
N ARG A 558 25.14 -1.33 19.22
CA ARG A 558 26.04 -0.18 19.46
C ARG A 558 26.22 0.11 20.94
N ALA A 559 25.13 0.15 21.72
CA ALA A 559 25.20 0.38 23.16
C ALA A 559 25.92 -0.77 23.89
N ALA A 560 25.69 -2.02 23.51
CA ALA A 560 26.35 -3.18 24.10
C ALA A 560 27.86 -3.20 23.79
N LEU A 561 28.27 -2.83 22.57
CA LEU A 561 29.67 -2.65 22.20
C LEU A 561 30.38 -1.61 23.07
N ASP A 562 29.78 -0.42 23.24
CA ASP A 562 30.33 0.63 24.11
C ASP A 562 30.39 0.20 25.59
N ALA A 563 29.44 -0.62 26.03
CA ALA A 563 29.43 -1.23 27.35
C ALA A 563 30.38 -2.44 27.50
N LYS A 564 31.08 -2.84 26.43
CA LYS A 564 31.91 -4.06 26.35
C LYS A 564 31.15 -5.35 26.72
N ARG A 565 29.84 -5.36 26.45
CA ARG A 565 28.91 -6.48 26.63
C ARG A 565 28.82 -7.29 25.35
N TYR A 566 29.94 -7.93 24.98
CA TYR A 566 30.07 -8.62 23.69
C TYR A 566 29.11 -9.81 23.51
N PRO A 567 28.83 -10.65 24.53
CA PRO A 567 27.85 -11.73 24.38
C PRO A 567 26.44 -11.22 24.03
N GLU A 568 26.02 -10.13 24.68
CA GLU A 568 24.74 -9.48 24.42
C GLU A 568 24.72 -8.84 23.03
N ALA A 569 25.78 -8.12 22.67
CA ALA A 569 25.93 -7.55 21.33
C ALA A 569 25.86 -8.65 20.25
N TYR A 570 26.50 -9.80 20.48
CA TYR A 570 26.47 -10.93 19.55
C TYR A 570 25.05 -11.47 19.36
N SER A 571 24.31 -11.66 20.46
CA SER A 571 22.92 -12.13 20.43
C SER A 571 22.01 -11.17 19.65
N GLU A 572 22.18 -9.87 19.86
CA GLU A 572 21.41 -8.84 19.14
C GLU A 572 21.75 -8.84 17.64
N ILE A 573 23.03 -8.97 17.27
CA ILE A 573 23.45 -9.08 15.86
C ILE A 573 22.82 -10.31 15.20
N GLN A 574 22.81 -11.48 15.85
CA GLN A 574 22.17 -12.67 15.29
C GLN A 574 20.68 -12.45 15.04
N THR A 575 20.01 -11.75 15.96
CA THR A 575 18.60 -11.39 15.83
C THR A 575 18.37 -10.52 14.59
N VAL A 576 19.20 -9.50 14.36
CA VAL A 576 19.08 -8.61 13.20
C VAL A 576 19.44 -9.33 11.90
N LEU A 577 20.50 -10.15 11.88
CA LEU A 577 20.91 -10.89 10.69
C LEU A 577 19.87 -11.93 10.24
N ALA A 578 19.20 -12.59 11.20
CA ALA A 578 18.07 -13.47 10.90
C ALA A 578 16.89 -12.72 10.27
N ARG A 579 16.81 -11.40 10.50
CA ARG A 579 15.77 -10.49 10.01
C ARG A 579 16.29 -9.53 8.93
N ARG A 580 17.37 -9.88 8.23
CA ARG A 580 18.03 -9.00 7.25
C ARG A 580 17.12 -8.53 6.11
N GLY A 581 16.12 -9.34 5.74
CA GLY A 581 15.11 -8.93 4.77
C GLY A 581 14.26 -7.76 5.26
N GLU A 582 13.91 -7.74 6.53
CA GLU A 582 13.18 -6.63 7.14
C GLU A 582 14.01 -5.36 7.22
N VAL A 583 15.29 -5.48 7.57
CA VAL A 583 16.22 -4.34 7.56
C VAL A 583 16.26 -3.72 6.17
N ALA A 584 16.45 -4.54 5.13
CA ALA A 584 16.57 -4.06 3.78
C ALA A 584 15.29 -3.42 3.23
N LEU A 585 14.12 -3.92 3.61
CA LEU A 585 12.83 -3.31 3.26
C LEU A 585 12.63 -1.94 3.91
N GLY A 586 13.27 -1.72 5.07
CA GLY A 586 13.15 -0.50 5.87
C GLY A 586 11.70 -0.11 6.16
N PRO A 587 11.48 1.09 6.72
CA PRO A 587 10.15 1.70 6.69
C PRO A 587 9.79 2.18 5.28
N VAL A 588 8.50 2.35 5.03
CA VAL A 588 7.94 2.72 3.72
C VAL A 588 8.76 3.83 3.04
N ASN A 589 9.22 3.58 1.81
CA ASN A 589 10.04 4.48 0.97
C ASN A 589 11.51 4.67 1.40
N SER A 590 12.08 3.73 2.16
CA SER A 590 13.52 3.65 2.41
C SER A 590 13.97 2.21 2.37
N SER A 591 15.03 1.91 1.62
CA SER A 591 15.81 0.70 1.85
C SER A 591 16.96 1.02 2.80
N GLU A 592 17.36 0.05 3.63
CA GLU A 592 18.48 0.20 4.55
C GLU A 592 19.57 -0.84 4.27
N LEU A 593 19.89 -1.05 2.99
CA LEU A 593 20.97 -1.97 2.59
C LEU A 593 22.29 -1.53 3.24
N THR A 594 22.49 -0.23 3.39
CA THR A 594 23.64 0.35 4.10
C THR A 594 23.75 -0.14 5.55
N ALA A 595 22.65 -0.33 6.27
CA ALA A 595 22.65 -0.78 7.66
C ALA A 595 23.16 -2.23 7.79
N LEU A 596 22.88 -3.09 6.80
CA LEU A 596 23.39 -4.47 6.76
C LEU A 596 24.92 -4.54 6.58
N SER A 597 25.47 -3.61 5.81
CA SER A 597 26.92 -3.49 5.66
C SER A 597 27.58 -3.13 7.00
N GLU A 598 27.06 -2.10 7.68
CA GLU A 598 27.57 -1.68 9.00
C GLU A 598 27.47 -2.80 10.04
N LEU A 599 26.38 -3.56 10.04
CA LEU A 599 26.18 -4.69 10.96
C LEU A 599 27.24 -5.79 10.79
N THR A 600 27.73 -5.98 9.56
CA THR A 600 28.80 -6.96 9.27
C THR A 600 30.13 -6.52 9.90
N TYR A 601 30.44 -5.24 9.86
CA TYR A 601 31.58 -4.66 10.59
C TYR A 601 31.40 -4.78 12.11
N GLN A 602 30.21 -4.45 12.63
CA GLN A 602 29.92 -4.57 14.06
C GLN A 602 30.06 -6.03 14.54
N LEU A 603 29.67 -7.02 13.73
CA LEU A 603 29.90 -8.44 14.03
C LEU A 603 31.38 -8.75 14.20
N ALA A 604 32.24 -8.20 13.33
CA ALA A 604 33.67 -8.36 13.45
C ALA A 604 34.21 -7.78 14.77
N LYS A 605 33.79 -6.56 15.16
CA LYS A 605 34.14 -5.96 16.46
C LYS A 605 33.68 -6.81 17.65
N VAL A 606 32.46 -7.35 17.58
CA VAL A 606 31.93 -8.21 18.65
C VAL A 606 32.74 -9.50 18.76
N GLN A 607 33.03 -10.15 17.63
CA GLN A 607 33.84 -11.38 17.60
C GLN A 607 35.27 -11.14 18.09
N GLU A 608 35.87 -10.01 17.71
CA GLU A 608 37.18 -9.58 18.22
C GLU A 608 37.14 -9.42 19.74
N GLY A 609 36.14 -8.71 20.28
CA GLY A 609 35.95 -8.53 21.72
C GLY A 609 35.70 -9.84 22.48
N LEU A 610 35.14 -10.85 21.81
CA LEU A 610 34.99 -12.22 22.34
C LEU A 610 36.25 -13.08 22.22
N GLY A 611 37.29 -12.61 21.52
CA GLY A 611 38.46 -13.42 21.18
C GLY A 611 38.14 -14.56 20.19
N SER A 612 37.07 -14.42 19.39
CA SER A 612 36.68 -15.43 18.41
C SER A 612 37.63 -15.42 17.20
N PRO A 613 38.08 -16.60 16.72
CA PRO A 613 38.91 -16.69 15.51
C PRO A 613 38.16 -16.28 14.23
N ASP A 614 36.83 -16.16 14.28
CA ASP A 614 36.03 -15.75 13.13
C ASP A 614 36.04 -14.23 12.88
N ALA A 615 36.59 -13.42 13.80
CA ALA A 615 36.66 -11.96 13.66
C ALA A 615 37.32 -11.53 12.34
N ALA A 616 38.47 -12.13 12.00
CA ALA A 616 39.18 -11.84 10.75
C ALA A 616 38.35 -12.19 9.51
N LYS A 617 37.57 -13.28 9.57
CA LYS A 617 36.65 -13.64 8.47
C LYS A 617 35.53 -12.62 8.31
N SER A 618 35.00 -12.10 9.41
CA SER A 618 33.95 -11.07 9.38
C SER A 618 34.46 -9.72 8.88
N TYR A 619 35.67 -9.29 9.28
CA TYR A 619 36.31 -8.11 8.70
C TYR A 619 36.53 -8.27 7.20
N LYS A 620 37.05 -9.43 6.78
CA LYS A 620 37.20 -9.74 5.36
C LYS A 620 35.85 -9.72 4.62
N SER A 621 34.81 -10.32 5.17
CA SER A 621 33.45 -10.30 4.61
C SER A 621 32.89 -8.89 4.46
N PHE A 622 33.15 -8.00 5.42
CA PHE A 622 32.81 -6.58 5.32
C PHE A 622 33.57 -5.90 4.18
N LEU A 623 34.89 -6.13 4.07
CA LEU A 623 35.73 -5.54 3.02
C LEU A 623 35.41 -6.08 1.61
N ASP A 624 35.12 -7.38 1.47
CA ASP A 624 34.83 -8.04 0.19
C ASP A 624 33.53 -7.53 -0.46
N ARG A 625 32.64 -6.88 0.32
CA ARG A 625 31.43 -6.23 -0.18
C ARG A 625 31.67 -4.81 -0.69
N LEU A 626 32.83 -4.23 -0.42
CA LEU A 626 33.16 -2.89 -0.87
C LEU A 626 33.51 -2.94 -2.36
N HIS A 627 32.81 -2.14 -3.14
CA HIS A 627 33.14 -1.89 -4.55
C HIS A 627 33.90 -0.56 -4.72
N ASP A 628 34.50 -0.05 -3.64
CA ASP A 628 35.36 1.13 -3.63
C ASP A 628 36.67 0.86 -2.86
N PRO A 629 37.81 0.69 -3.55
CA PRO A 629 39.10 0.50 -2.90
C PRO A 629 39.61 1.77 -2.20
N GLU A 630 39.07 2.95 -2.52
CA GLU A 630 39.42 4.25 -1.93
C GLU A 630 38.32 4.76 -0.99
N ALA A 631 37.50 3.86 -0.45
CA ALA A 631 36.39 4.20 0.44
C ALA A 631 36.86 5.07 1.62
N ASP A 632 36.43 6.33 1.60
CA ASP A 632 36.67 7.36 2.62
C ASP A 632 35.68 7.17 3.78
N ASP A 633 35.78 6.01 4.43
CA ASP A 633 34.95 5.58 5.54
C ASP A 633 35.84 5.12 6.70
N PRO A 634 35.72 5.74 7.89
CA PRO A 634 36.47 5.34 9.09
C PRO A 634 36.36 3.85 9.43
N LEU A 635 35.22 3.22 9.16
CA LEU A 635 35.01 1.79 9.42
C LEU A 635 35.85 0.91 8.49
N VAL A 636 36.01 1.33 7.23
CA VAL A 636 36.85 0.63 6.25
C VAL A 636 38.33 0.77 6.64
N ALA A 637 38.75 1.96 7.04
CA ALA A 637 40.10 2.20 7.52
C ALA A 637 40.44 1.36 8.76
N ASP A 638 39.50 1.14 9.67
CA ASP A 638 39.70 0.25 10.83
C ASP A 638 39.74 -1.22 10.43
N ALA A 639 38.78 -1.68 9.62
CA ALA A 639 38.71 -3.07 9.18
C ALA A 639 39.97 -3.54 8.43
N ARG A 640 40.65 -2.67 7.68
CA ARG A 640 41.90 -2.98 6.97
C ARG A 640 43.10 -3.28 7.88
N LYS A 641 43.01 -2.98 9.18
CA LYS A 641 44.09 -3.24 10.15
C LYS A 641 44.08 -4.68 10.68
N HIS A 642 43.00 -5.43 10.43
CA HIS A 642 42.75 -6.79 10.91
C HIS A 642 42.77 -7.77 9.75
#